data_AF-A0A975IID1-F1
#
_entry.id   AF-A0A975IID1-F1
#
_cell.length_a   1.000
_cell.length_b   1.000
_cell.length_c   1.000
_cell.angle_alpha   90.00
_cell.angle_beta   90.00
_cell.angle_gamma   90.00
#
_symmetry.space_group_name_H-M   'P 1'
#
loop_
_entity.id
_entity.type
_entity.pdbx_description
1 polymer ?
#
loop_
_entity_poly.entity_id
_entity_poly.type
_entity_poly.pdbx_seq_one_letter_code
_entity_poly.pdbx_strand_id
1 'polypeptide(L)'
;MTNYQFTPAGSYTWKLLASYLAEPQRTLQRFNNEFLLRTSIDGHYVEGFHSVRSEIICSQLLDEVFYPWPSLAKQVLSILEENDLEFFLLCTFSRHYHDSKELISALSSLSLTTWEAVRGVGRSLQWLGLKEYALVNAEVLSDARTLVGQAWWMLIDFDIANALKVKNDLFAPLAASNPNFAIAAQAAMALKEKQTNKMDIFNYFSDFLGSLLYFPRNPQSILEFDAFAEIIFWLGHINLKVDYELIANDDLDAALTILPVYSFARLAIATRTFNENLYSSWFDLNKEKLKKHIQEKEGIFALDQEDDCLVAHYIIRQNNRMSGMGLSRSKPDTLVTYNDLSVERVETIAWCIPNFNKYGSSGYGNKTSLLELPYDDTVKRMPIENILKPWLPIFNSWFQGLVDYQARPKEWSEYFSQIYKLRRDTVYSLKQIGIALHDIGSKDIQFITDMKEWNSFRRLTTDNFLLPKSALDEWGMITESQAKETSNLRNSQRFLASKRLSDFKVALNEYRHRVGDFVRSAEKALILMVLMPSAKAKDQVEELYALAEKEGINKHDIHLSVCNGIDACIMLKKLHQQEEVLTNPQSLDFLSPKEEYEAWIETIYKWCRAAYPEQFPLMEGKLQKTKRKLTKGMLSDCLIPTSNRLNSSLKLLKKRGIHAKIHADNIYWKGNNALWITFDVEHPIDSLNALDALWQAIASALNIDQDKIVRIKAMDLYWQHIILIPLVKGKSLERLAYTNFKGVMEYDIDVISSQRWRLFPEPISSDVLDALGIRQWAYLGKTDLIDSFVNSYGELFEHIDYLSNFNKQIQGMDDVGTDVLRNYLEDEEVAINSHAQKTFDSMAELTNYFSDQDLTLLSETRPNIFLCLNLILEISTALYPIENFQNTASLTLEQIASWRDRLHISLTSVGFLKYLWIADMIGCNEPNLN
;
A
#
# COMPACT_ATOMS: atom_id res chain seq x y z
N MET A 1 -6.66 -24.16 -15.44
CA MET A 1 -5.67 -23.57 -14.51
C MET A 1 -5.13 -24.67 -13.61
N THR A 2 -4.34 -25.59 -14.17
CA THR A 2 -3.76 -26.72 -13.46
C THR A 2 -2.29 -26.41 -13.16
N ASN A 3 -2.06 -25.62 -12.12
CA ASN A 3 -0.72 -25.41 -11.56
C ASN A 3 -0.55 -26.41 -10.42
N TYR A 4 0.11 -27.53 -10.73
CA TYR A 4 0.42 -28.60 -9.80
C TYR A 4 1.64 -28.25 -8.94
N GLN A 5 1.67 -28.83 -7.73
CA GLN A 5 2.69 -28.62 -6.70
C GLN A 5 4.11 -28.78 -7.27
N PHE A 6 4.99 -27.83 -6.92
CA PHE A 6 6.39 -27.84 -7.34
C PHE A 6 7.26 -28.45 -6.22
N THR A 7 7.74 -29.68 -6.45
CA THR A 7 8.58 -30.51 -5.58
C THR A 7 10.02 -30.72 -6.12
N PRO A 8 11.06 -30.27 -5.38
CA PRO A 8 12.48 -30.62 -5.65
C PRO A 8 12.97 -31.91 -4.98
N ALA A 9 12.20 -32.53 -4.08
CA ALA A 9 12.60 -33.76 -3.39
C ALA A 9 13.03 -34.87 -4.36
N GLY A 10 12.41 -34.92 -5.55
CA GLY A 10 12.76 -35.93 -6.53
C GLY A 10 14.11 -35.74 -7.24
N SER A 11 14.72 -34.56 -7.13
CA SER A 11 16.04 -34.25 -7.69
C SER A 11 17.18 -34.91 -6.92
N TYR A 12 17.02 -35.08 -5.61
CA TYR A 12 18.13 -35.38 -4.70
C TYR A 12 18.34 -36.88 -4.50
N THR A 13 17.28 -37.68 -4.63
CA THR A 13 17.32 -39.16 -4.60
C THR A 13 18.22 -39.75 -5.69
N TRP A 14 18.40 -39.02 -6.81
CA TRP A 14 19.23 -39.44 -7.93
C TRP A 14 20.72 -39.39 -7.69
N LYS A 15 21.20 -38.46 -6.85
CA LYS A 15 22.63 -38.36 -6.52
C LYS A 15 23.15 -39.67 -5.93
N LEU A 16 22.27 -40.39 -5.23
CA LEU A 16 22.57 -41.70 -4.69
C LEU A 16 22.41 -42.83 -5.72
N LEU A 17 21.34 -42.83 -6.53
CA LEU A 17 21.16 -43.85 -7.57
C LEU A 17 22.29 -43.81 -8.61
N ALA A 18 22.84 -42.63 -8.92
CA ALA A 18 23.93 -42.44 -9.87
C ALA A 18 25.25 -43.12 -9.45
N SER A 19 25.51 -43.28 -8.14
CA SER A 19 26.71 -43.95 -7.65
C SER A 19 26.65 -45.48 -7.78
N TYR A 20 25.46 -46.04 -8.04
CA TYR A 20 25.24 -47.47 -8.29
C TYR A 20 25.04 -47.81 -9.78
N LEU A 21 25.15 -46.84 -10.70
CA LEU A 21 24.99 -47.08 -12.14
C LEU A 21 26.27 -47.67 -12.76
N ALA A 22 26.12 -48.70 -13.60
CA ALA A 22 27.25 -49.31 -14.32
C ALA A 22 27.92 -48.35 -15.33
N GLU A 23 27.17 -47.41 -15.92
CA GLU A 23 27.66 -46.32 -16.78
C GLU A 23 27.02 -44.98 -16.39
N PRO A 24 27.47 -44.31 -15.32
CA PRO A 24 26.81 -43.13 -14.75
C PRO A 24 26.74 -41.97 -15.74
N GLN A 25 27.85 -41.67 -16.43
CA GLN A 25 27.94 -40.54 -17.37
C GLN A 25 26.97 -40.69 -18.55
N ARG A 26 26.93 -41.87 -19.18
CA ARG A 26 26.04 -42.13 -20.33
C ARG A 26 24.57 -42.14 -19.93
N THR A 27 24.27 -42.64 -18.74
CA THR A 27 22.92 -42.68 -18.19
C THR A 27 22.42 -41.27 -17.84
N LEU A 28 23.25 -40.46 -17.17
CA LEU A 28 22.94 -39.04 -16.90
C LEU A 28 22.79 -38.24 -18.20
N GLN A 29 23.62 -38.51 -19.21
CA GLN A 29 23.50 -37.85 -20.52
C GLN A 29 22.20 -38.23 -21.24
N ARG A 30 21.76 -39.49 -21.16
CA ARG A 30 20.45 -39.92 -21.66
C ARG A 30 19.31 -39.24 -20.92
N PHE A 31 19.35 -39.21 -19.59
CA PHE A 31 18.33 -38.53 -18.78
C PHE A 31 18.29 -37.02 -19.01
N ASN A 32 19.43 -36.38 -19.29
CA ASN A 32 19.49 -34.98 -19.69
C ASN A 32 18.86 -34.75 -21.07
N ASN A 33 19.20 -35.60 -22.05
CA ASN A 33 18.63 -35.54 -23.39
C ASN A 33 17.11 -35.85 -23.43
N GLU A 34 16.63 -36.68 -22.51
CA GLU A 34 15.20 -37.01 -22.36
C GLU A 34 14.45 -36.02 -21.44
N PHE A 35 15.10 -34.94 -21.00
CA PHE A 35 14.52 -33.90 -20.13
C PHE A 35 13.94 -34.45 -18.82
N LEU A 36 14.58 -35.51 -18.29
CA LEU A 36 14.26 -36.11 -16.99
C LEU A 36 15.07 -35.44 -15.87
N LEU A 37 16.33 -35.11 -16.15
CA LEU A 37 17.27 -34.46 -15.24
C LEU A 37 18.06 -33.39 -15.99
N ARG A 38 18.79 -32.54 -15.28
CA ARG A 38 19.75 -31.61 -15.88
C ARG A 38 21.10 -31.80 -15.18
N THR A 39 22.19 -31.67 -15.91
CA THR A 39 23.51 -31.49 -15.30
C THR A 39 23.85 -30.00 -15.30
N SER A 40 24.51 -29.53 -14.25
CA SER A 40 25.05 -28.18 -14.21
C SER A 40 26.01 -27.94 -15.38
N ILE A 41 26.26 -26.67 -15.71
CA ILE A 41 27.09 -26.29 -16.87
C ILE A 41 28.51 -26.85 -16.77
N ASP A 42 29.03 -26.92 -15.54
CA ASP A 42 30.33 -27.49 -15.20
C ASP A 42 30.31 -29.02 -14.99
N GLY A 43 29.13 -29.65 -15.00
CA GLY A 43 28.94 -31.09 -14.90
C GLY A 43 29.13 -31.67 -13.50
N HIS A 44 29.42 -30.85 -12.48
CA HIS A 44 29.64 -31.31 -11.11
C HIS A 44 28.34 -31.67 -10.38
N TYR A 45 27.22 -31.07 -10.78
CA TYR A 45 25.94 -31.23 -10.10
C TYR A 45 24.86 -31.79 -11.01
N VAL A 46 23.95 -32.56 -10.39
CA VAL A 46 22.69 -33.00 -10.99
C VAL A 46 21.58 -32.12 -10.42
N GLU A 47 20.86 -31.46 -11.32
CA GLU A 47 19.75 -30.55 -11.06
C GLU A 47 18.42 -31.19 -11.52
N GLY A 48 17.33 -30.84 -10.85
CA GLY A 48 15.99 -31.21 -11.28
C GLY A 48 15.58 -30.41 -12.51
N PHE A 49 15.11 -31.10 -13.55
CA PHE A 49 14.62 -30.43 -14.76
C PHE A 49 13.24 -29.78 -14.56
N HIS A 50 12.30 -30.55 -14.01
CA HIS A 50 10.95 -30.08 -13.66
C HIS A 50 10.44 -30.87 -12.47
N SER A 51 10.00 -30.17 -11.42
CA SER A 51 9.56 -30.76 -10.15
C SER A 51 8.61 -31.95 -10.27
N VAL A 52 7.53 -31.80 -11.03
CA VAL A 52 6.51 -32.83 -11.23
C VAL A 52 7.12 -34.10 -11.85
N ARG A 53 8.06 -33.93 -12.77
CA ARG A 53 8.76 -35.07 -13.38
C ARG A 53 9.67 -35.73 -12.36
N SER A 54 10.41 -34.94 -11.58
CA SER A 54 11.26 -35.45 -10.51
C SER A 54 10.47 -36.26 -9.48
N GLU A 55 9.25 -35.85 -9.14
CA GLU A 55 8.36 -36.56 -8.21
C GLU A 55 7.84 -37.87 -8.78
N ILE A 56 7.34 -37.87 -10.02
CA ILE A 56 6.93 -39.09 -10.72
C ILE A 56 8.09 -40.07 -10.73
N ILE A 57 9.25 -39.61 -11.13
CA ILE A 57 10.46 -40.41 -11.19
C ILE A 57 10.80 -41.01 -9.82
N CYS A 58 10.78 -40.21 -8.75
CA CYS A 58 11.05 -40.73 -7.42
C CYS A 58 10.00 -41.73 -6.95
N SER A 59 8.72 -41.53 -7.26
CA SER A 59 7.68 -42.50 -6.95
C SER A 59 7.86 -43.84 -7.66
N GLN A 60 8.58 -43.89 -8.78
CA GLN A 60 8.87 -45.12 -9.51
C GLN A 60 10.17 -45.81 -9.06
N LEU A 61 11.11 -45.06 -8.49
CA LEU A 61 12.46 -45.55 -8.14
C LEU A 61 12.62 -45.83 -6.65
N LEU A 62 11.81 -45.18 -5.82
CA LEU A 62 11.78 -45.40 -4.38
C LEU A 62 10.83 -46.56 -4.07
N ASP A 63 11.34 -47.54 -3.34
CA ASP A 63 10.58 -48.69 -2.88
C ASP A 63 10.79 -48.85 -1.38
N GLU A 64 9.71 -48.91 -0.59
CA GLU A 64 9.80 -48.97 0.88
C GLU A 64 10.52 -50.22 1.41
N VAL A 65 10.62 -51.28 0.61
CA VAL A 65 11.22 -52.56 1.00
C VAL A 65 12.72 -52.59 0.67
N PHE A 66 13.09 -52.23 -0.55
CA PHE A 66 14.48 -52.30 -1.01
C PHE A 66 15.27 -51.02 -0.81
N TYR A 67 14.60 -49.87 -0.86
CA TYR A 67 15.21 -48.55 -0.79
C TYR A 67 14.40 -47.59 0.10
N PRO A 68 14.34 -47.86 1.42
CA PRO A 68 13.57 -47.03 2.34
C PRO A 68 14.02 -45.57 2.26
N TRP A 69 13.05 -44.66 2.12
CA TRP A 69 13.30 -43.23 1.98
C TRP A 69 14.22 -42.66 3.08
N PRO A 70 14.05 -42.98 4.39
CA PRO A 70 14.89 -42.40 5.44
C PRO A 70 16.37 -42.74 5.29
N SER A 71 16.64 -43.99 4.88
CA SER A 71 18.00 -44.48 4.65
C SER A 71 18.68 -43.77 3.48
N LEU A 72 17.93 -43.48 2.42
CA LEU A 72 18.41 -42.73 1.27
C LEU A 72 18.61 -41.26 1.61
N ALA A 73 17.64 -40.63 2.28
CA ALA A 73 17.69 -39.23 2.68
C ALA A 73 18.92 -38.94 3.55
N LYS A 74 19.24 -39.84 4.48
CA LYS A 74 20.45 -39.75 5.31
C LYS A 74 21.73 -39.77 4.48
N GLN A 75 21.81 -40.63 3.46
CA GLN A 75 22.98 -40.67 2.59
C GLN A 75 23.09 -39.42 1.72
N VAL A 76 21.95 -38.90 1.23
CA VAL A 76 21.85 -37.70 0.41
C VAL A 76 22.37 -36.45 1.14
N LEU A 77 22.16 -36.33 2.45
CA LEU A 77 22.64 -35.17 3.23
C LEU A 77 24.14 -34.89 3.03
N SER A 78 24.95 -35.94 2.94
CA SER A 78 26.41 -35.83 2.81
C SER A 78 26.91 -35.39 1.42
N ILE A 79 26.04 -35.45 0.40
CA ILE A 79 26.35 -35.14 -1.01
C ILE A 79 25.51 -33.98 -1.55
N LEU A 80 24.67 -33.40 -0.70
CA LEU A 80 23.88 -32.21 -1.02
C LEU A 80 24.82 -31.00 -1.07
N GLU A 81 24.55 -30.07 -1.99
CA GLU A 81 25.21 -28.77 -1.90
C GLU A 81 24.66 -28.05 -0.68
N GLU A 82 25.52 -27.41 0.11
CA GLU A 82 25.10 -26.77 1.37
C GLU A 82 23.97 -25.76 1.19
N ASN A 83 23.94 -25.05 0.06
CA ASN A 83 22.90 -24.08 -0.31
C ASN A 83 21.50 -24.70 -0.48
N ASP A 84 21.42 -26.01 -0.76
CA ASP A 84 20.16 -26.73 -0.94
C ASP A 84 19.62 -27.32 0.38
N LEU A 85 20.41 -27.31 1.47
CA LEU A 85 20.08 -28.01 2.72
C LEU A 85 18.77 -27.52 3.34
N GLU A 86 18.58 -26.19 3.42
CA GLU A 86 17.35 -25.59 3.96
C GLU A 86 16.11 -26.14 3.26
N PHE A 87 16.14 -26.09 1.93
CA PHE A 87 15.01 -26.49 1.12
C PHE A 87 14.73 -28.00 1.20
N PHE A 88 15.80 -28.81 1.18
CA PHE A 88 15.70 -30.27 1.33
C PHE A 88 15.10 -30.66 2.68
N LEU A 89 15.55 -30.03 3.77
CA LEU A 89 15.07 -30.30 5.12
C LEU A 89 13.63 -29.81 5.32
N LEU A 90 13.28 -28.62 4.85
CA LEU A 90 11.90 -28.13 4.86
C LEU A 90 10.94 -29.07 4.10
N CYS A 91 11.32 -29.57 2.93
CA CYS A 91 10.54 -30.58 2.20
C CYS A 91 10.40 -31.87 3.02
N THR A 92 11.49 -32.32 3.63
CA THR A 92 11.51 -33.54 4.45
C THR A 92 10.56 -33.42 5.63
N PHE A 93 10.75 -32.41 6.47
CA PHE A 93 9.97 -32.20 7.69
C PHE A 93 8.48 -31.96 7.39
N SER A 94 8.18 -31.40 6.22
CA SER A 94 6.81 -31.21 5.76
C SER A 94 6.16 -32.52 5.30
N ARG A 95 6.79 -33.26 4.37
CA ARG A 95 6.18 -34.38 3.62
C ARG A 95 6.48 -35.76 4.20
N HIS A 96 7.64 -35.92 4.83
CA HIS A 96 8.12 -37.14 5.47
C HIS A 96 8.25 -36.93 6.99
N TYR A 97 7.25 -36.27 7.59
CA TYR A 97 7.28 -35.87 9.00
C TYR A 97 7.61 -37.04 9.95
N HIS A 98 7.02 -38.21 9.73
CA HIS A 98 7.24 -39.41 10.56
C HIS A 98 8.69 -39.93 10.52
N ASP A 99 9.42 -39.65 9.44
CA ASP A 99 10.80 -40.09 9.22
C ASP A 99 11.84 -39.07 9.70
N SER A 100 11.40 -37.89 10.16
CA SER A 100 12.28 -36.77 10.51
C SER A 100 13.28 -37.10 11.62
N LYS A 101 12.92 -37.99 12.55
CA LYS A 101 13.76 -38.32 13.72
C LYS A 101 15.10 -38.91 13.32
N GLU A 102 15.11 -39.82 12.36
CA GLU A 102 16.35 -40.43 11.87
C GLU A 102 17.25 -39.40 11.20
N LEU A 103 16.66 -38.47 10.46
CA LEU A 103 17.39 -37.42 9.78
C LEU A 103 17.98 -36.39 10.75
N ILE A 104 17.23 -35.97 11.76
CA ILE A 104 17.70 -35.06 12.81
C ILE A 104 18.94 -35.62 13.50
N SER A 105 18.93 -36.93 13.81
CA SER A 105 20.10 -37.58 14.42
C SER A 105 21.34 -37.58 13.52
N ALA A 106 21.16 -37.49 12.19
CA ALA A 106 22.26 -37.43 11.24
C ALA A 106 22.83 -36.00 11.09
N LEU A 107 22.04 -34.96 11.38
CA LEU A 107 22.47 -33.57 11.24
C LEU A 107 23.65 -33.20 12.13
N SER A 108 23.73 -33.76 13.34
CA SER A 108 24.86 -33.52 14.26
C SER A 108 26.19 -34.09 13.76
N SER A 109 26.14 -35.03 12.81
CA SER A 109 27.32 -35.64 12.20
C SER A 109 27.77 -34.96 10.90
N LEU A 110 27.05 -33.94 10.42
CA LEU A 110 27.41 -33.21 9.20
C LEU A 110 28.53 -32.22 9.48
N SER A 111 29.55 -32.24 8.61
CA SER A 111 30.60 -31.23 8.59
C SER A 111 30.15 -30.04 7.75
N LEU A 112 29.48 -29.08 8.38
CA LEU A 112 29.05 -27.84 7.72
C LEU A 112 30.22 -26.85 7.62
N THR A 113 30.47 -26.33 6.43
CA THR A 113 31.61 -25.47 6.13
C THR A 113 31.26 -24.00 5.96
N THR A 114 29.98 -23.66 5.76
CA THR A 114 29.48 -22.30 5.57
C THR A 114 28.42 -21.89 6.60
N TRP A 115 28.33 -20.59 6.90
CA TRP A 115 27.27 -20.06 7.77
C TRP A 115 25.90 -20.15 7.12
N GLU A 116 25.81 -20.06 5.80
CA GLU A 116 24.56 -20.28 5.07
C GLU A 116 23.98 -21.68 5.32
N ALA A 117 24.82 -22.72 5.38
CA ALA A 117 24.40 -24.08 5.71
C ALA A 117 23.85 -24.17 7.14
N VAL A 118 24.57 -23.60 8.11
CA VAL A 118 24.15 -23.60 9.53
C VAL A 118 22.81 -22.88 9.69
N ARG A 119 22.65 -21.71 9.04
CA ARG A 119 21.36 -20.99 8.97
C ARG A 119 20.27 -21.86 8.36
N GLY A 120 20.54 -22.50 7.24
CA GLY A 120 19.56 -23.31 6.52
C GLY A 120 19.04 -24.50 7.33
N VAL A 121 19.95 -25.24 7.97
CA VAL A 121 19.59 -26.31 8.91
C VAL A 121 18.83 -25.72 10.11
N GLY A 122 19.33 -24.63 10.67
CA GLY A 122 18.74 -23.96 11.82
C GLY A 122 17.29 -23.53 11.60
N ARG A 123 17.02 -22.81 10.51
CA ARG A 123 15.66 -22.39 10.12
C ARG A 123 14.73 -23.57 9.90
N SER A 124 15.23 -24.65 9.29
CA SER A 124 14.44 -25.86 9.05
C SER A 124 14.02 -26.53 10.37
N LEU A 125 14.91 -26.56 11.36
CA LEU A 125 14.63 -27.12 12.69
C LEU A 125 13.71 -26.21 13.51
N GLN A 126 13.88 -24.89 13.44
CA GLN A 126 12.94 -23.94 14.04
C GLN A 126 11.54 -24.08 13.42
N TRP A 127 11.46 -24.25 12.09
CA TRP A 127 10.20 -24.51 11.39
C TRP A 127 9.55 -25.83 11.83
N LEU A 128 10.33 -26.90 11.98
CA LEU A 128 9.84 -28.17 12.52
C LEU A 128 9.24 -27.97 13.92
N GLY A 129 9.93 -27.23 14.79
CA GLY A 129 9.42 -26.86 16.11
C GLY A 129 8.10 -26.07 16.05
N LEU A 130 7.99 -25.11 15.14
CA LEU A 130 6.73 -24.37 14.90
C LEU A 130 5.60 -25.30 14.45
N LYS A 131 5.90 -26.26 13.57
CA LYS A 131 4.93 -27.27 13.11
C LYS A 131 4.43 -28.14 14.26
N GLU A 132 5.33 -28.63 15.12
CA GLU A 132 4.92 -29.41 16.28
C GLU A 132 4.12 -28.59 17.28
N TYR A 133 4.54 -27.35 17.54
CA TYR A 133 3.78 -26.42 18.38
C TYR A 133 2.37 -26.19 17.85
N ALA A 134 2.21 -25.96 16.53
CA ALA A 134 0.90 -25.79 15.91
C ALA A 134 0.05 -27.08 15.99
N LEU A 135 0.65 -28.26 15.86
CA LEU A 135 -0.06 -29.55 15.97
C LEU A 135 -0.54 -29.81 17.39
N VAL A 136 0.30 -29.58 18.41
CA VAL A 136 -0.06 -29.78 19.82
C VAL A 136 -1.15 -28.79 20.25
N ASN A 137 -1.13 -27.56 19.72
CA ASN A 137 -2.13 -26.53 20.02
C ASN A 137 -3.31 -26.49 19.02
N ALA A 138 -3.48 -27.52 18.18
CA ALA A 138 -4.46 -27.50 17.08
C ALA A 138 -5.90 -27.26 17.56
N GLU A 139 -6.29 -27.81 18.71
CA GLU A 139 -7.62 -27.59 19.30
C GLU A 139 -7.84 -26.13 19.70
N VAL A 140 -6.87 -25.53 20.41
CA VAL A 140 -6.90 -24.11 20.81
C VAL A 140 -6.99 -23.18 19.59
N LEU A 141 -6.20 -23.47 18.56
CA LEU A 141 -6.22 -22.73 17.30
C LEU A 141 -7.56 -22.88 16.57
N SER A 142 -8.16 -24.07 16.59
CA SER A 142 -9.48 -24.31 15.99
C SER A 142 -10.59 -23.59 16.75
N ASP A 143 -10.53 -23.56 18.07
CA ASP A 143 -11.46 -22.83 18.92
C ASP A 143 -11.39 -21.32 18.62
N ALA A 144 -10.17 -20.76 18.58
CA ALA A 144 -9.95 -19.35 18.25
C ALA A 144 -10.52 -18.99 16.86
N ARG A 145 -10.29 -19.84 15.85
CA ARG A 145 -10.86 -19.66 14.50
C ARG A 145 -12.38 -19.76 14.47
N THR A 146 -12.95 -20.64 15.27
CA THR A 146 -14.42 -20.77 15.35
C THR A 146 -15.05 -19.50 15.92
N LEU A 147 -14.36 -18.81 16.84
CA LEU A 147 -14.84 -17.59 17.47
C LEU A 147 -14.72 -16.35 16.57
N VAL A 148 -13.57 -16.15 15.91
CA VAL A 148 -13.27 -14.88 15.20
C VAL A 148 -12.74 -15.07 13.76
N GLY A 149 -12.75 -16.28 13.23
CA GLY A 149 -12.32 -16.55 11.85
C GLY A 149 -10.83 -16.29 11.64
N GLN A 150 -10.49 -15.51 10.63
CA GLN A 150 -9.09 -15.16 10.32
C GLN A 150 -8.41 -14.24 11.34
N ALA A 151 -9.20 -13.62 12.21
CA ALA A 151 -8.71 -12.81 13.32
C ALA A 151 -8.26 -13.66 14.53
N TRP A 152 -8.16 -14.99 14.37
CA TRP A 152 -7.83 -15.95 15.44
C TRP A 152 -6.57 -15.58 16.23
N TRP A 153 -5.57 -15.01 15.56
CA TRP A 153 -4.31 -14.58 16.17
C TRP A 153 -4.51 -13.52 17.26
N MET A 154 -5.62 -12.76 17.24
CA MET A 154 -5.93 -11.79 18.29
C MET A 154 -6.34 -12.43 19.63
N LEU A 155 -6.82 -13.69 19.61
CA LEU A 155 -7.28 -14.40 20.80
C LEU A 155 -6.19 -15.27 21.46
N ILE A 156 -5.09 -15.53 20.77
CA ILE A 156 -4.00 -16.38 21.25
C ILE A 156 -2.74 -15.55 21.53
N ASP A 157 -1.72 -16.16 22.15
CA ASP A 157 -0.38 -15.62 22.12
C ASP A 157 0.26 -15.92 20.76
N PHE A 158 0.17 -14.95 19.85
CA PHE A 158 0.79 -15.03 18.53
C PHE A 158 2.27 -14.60 18.55
N ASP A 159 2.74 -13.99 19.63
CA ASP A 159 4.11 -13.50 19.75
C ASP A 159 5.04 -14.63 20.22
N ILE A 160 5.14 -15.63 19.36
CA ILE A 160 5.90 -16.86 19.58
C ILE A 160 7.40 -16.56 19.71
N ALA A 161 7.88 -15.50 19.06
CA ALA A 161 9.26 -15.04 19.09
C ALA A 161 9.57 -14.06 20.24
N ASN A 162 8.61 -13.67 21.08
CA ASN A 162 8.81 -12.60 22.08
C ASN A 162 9.35 -11.29 21.47
N ALA A 163 8.80 -10.89 20.33
CA ALA A 163 9.10 -9.61 19.68
C ALA A 163 8.62 -8.41 20.50
N LEU A 164 7.53 -8.59 21.26
CA LEU A 164 6.91 -7.54 22.05
C LEU A 164 7.45 -7.57 23.48
N LYS A 165 7.89 -6.41 23.99
CA LYS A 165 8.27 -6.26 25.41
C LYS A 165 7.06 -6.19 26.35
N VAL A 166 5.88 -5.83 25.82
CA VAL A 166 4.62 -5.75 26.57
C VAL A 166 3.84 -7.04 26.35
N LYS A 167 3.11 -7.50 27.38
CA LYS A 167 2.25 -8.67 27.27
C LYS A 167 1.29 -8.51 26.08
N ASN A 168 1.27 -9.50 25.20
CA ASN A 168 0.46 -9.52 24.00
C ASN A 168 -1.03 -9.70 24.33
N ASP A 169 -1.66 -8.63 24.82
CA ASP A 169 -3.08 -8.62 25.19
C ASP A 169 -3.81 -7.44 24.57
N LEU A 170 -4.37 -7.69 23.39
CA LEU A 170 -5.09 -6.68 22.60
C LEU A 170 -6.40 -6.23 23.26
N PHE A 171 -7.08 -7.11 24.00
CA PHE A 171 -8.42 -6.86 24.50
C PHE A 171 -8.45 -6.39 25.95
N ALA A 172 -7.48 -6.77 26.79
CA ALA A 172 -7.47 -6.35 28.19
C ALA A 172 -7.48 -4.82 28.40
N PRO A 173 -6.68 -4.01 27.67
CA PRO A 173 -6.75 -2.55 27.78
C PRO A 173 -8.11 -1.97 27.37
N LEU A 174 -8.84 -2.69 26.50
CA LEU A 174 -10.13 -2.27 25.96
C LEU A 174 -11.32 -2.76 26.77
N ALA A 175 -11.13 -3.72 27.68
CA ALA A 175 -12.20 -4.36 28.44
C ALA A 175 -13.07 -3.37 29.24
N ALA A 176 -12.47 -2.30 29.77
CA ALA A 176 -13.17 -1.25 30.51
C ALA A 176 -14.03 -0.34 29.61
N SER A 177 -13.74 -0.28 28.31
CA SER A 177 -14.42 0.61 27.36
C SER A 177 -15.72 0.03 26.79
N ASN A 178 -15.85 -1.30 26.73
CA ASN A 178 -17.02 -1.97 26.16
C ASN A 178 -17.20 -3.39 26.74
N PRO A 179 -18.42 -3.79 27.16
CA PRO A 179 -18.70 -5.15 27.63
C PRO A 179 -18.30 -6.25 26.64
N ASN A 180 -18.39 -6.02 25.33
CA ASN A 180 -17.96 -6.98 24.31
C ASN A 180 -16.43 -7.20 24.33
N PHE A 181 -15.64 -6.17 24.63
CA PHE A 181 -14.20 -6.32 24.79
C PHE A 181 -13.85 -7.05 26.08
N ALA A 182 -14.65 -6.92 27.14
CA ALA A 182 -14.48 -7.73 28.35
C ALA A 182 -14.69 -9.22 28.06
N ILE A 183 -15.73 -9.58 27.28
CA ILE A 183 -15.98 -10.97 26.84
C ILE A 183 -14.82 -11.47 25.97
N ALA A 184 -14.37 -10.66 25.00
CA ALA A 184 -13.24 -11.02 24.14
C ALA A 184 -11.93 -11.21 24.93
N ALA A 185 -11.67 -10.35 25.92
CA ALA A 185 -10.51 -10.48 26.81
C ALA A 185 -10.56 -11.78 27.63
N GLN A 186 -11.73 -12.13 28.17
CA GLN A 186 -11.91 -13.37 28.92
C GLN A 186 -11.71 -14.61 28.03
N ALA A 187 -12.26 -14.59 26.81
CA ALA A 187 -12.07 -15.67 25.84
C ALA A 187 -10.59 -15.81 25.43
N ALA A 188 -9.91 -14.69 25.18
CA ALA A 188 -8.48 -14.68 24.84
C ALA A 188 -7.62 -15.23 26.00
N MET A 189 -7.92 -14.83 27.24
CA MET A 189 -7.21 -15.33 28.42
C MET A 189 -7.35 -16.85 28.56
N ALA A 190 -8.57 -17.37 28.45
CA ALA A 190 -8.84 -18.80 28.55
C ALA A 190 -8.16 -19.64 27.44
N LEU A 191 -8.03 -19.10 26.23
CA LEU A 191 -7.32 -19.77 25.14
C LEU A 191 -5.81 -19.73 25.33
N LYS A 192 -5.26 -18.59 25.75
CA LYS A 192 -3.81 -18.42 26.03
C LYS A 192 -3.33 -19.36 27.14
N GLU A 193 -4.12 -19.57 28.18
CA GLU A 193 -3.79 -20.49 29.28
C GLU A 193 -3.71 -21.96 28.84
N LYS A 194 -4.37 -22.33 27.74
CA LYS A 194 -4.32 -23.68 27.17
C LYS A 194 -3.13 -23.90 26.23
N GLN A 195 -2.42 -22.83 25.84
CA GLN A 195 -1.28 -22.97 24.94
C GLN A 195 -0.09 -23.63 25.65
N THR A 196 0.61 -24.50 24.94
CA THR A 196 1.88 -25.06 25.44
C THR A 196 2.98 -24.01 25.49
N ASN A 197 4.07 -24.35 26.18
CA ASN A 197 5.22 -23.46 26.29
C ASN A 197 5.84 -23.20 24.91
N LYS A 198 5.92 -21.92 24.51
CA LYS A 198 6.51 -21.53 23.23
C LYS A 198 8.02 -21.75 23.13
N MET A 199 8.73 -21.90 24.25
CA MET A 199 10.16 -22.22 24.22
C MET A 199 10.44 -23.60 23.64
N ASP A 200 9.48 -24.53 23.69
CA ASP A 200 9.63 -25.89 23.16
C ASP A 200 9.89 -25.91 21.64
N ILE A 201 9.50 -24.85 20.93
CA ILE A 201 9.75 -24.66 19.49
C ILE A 201 11.25 -24.69 19.18
N PHE A 202 12.09 -24.21 20.09
CA PHE A 202 13.52 -24.07 19.85
C PHE A 202 14.32 -25.30 20.28
N ASN A 203 13.69 -26.38 20.75
CA ASN A 203 14.39 -27.57 21.24
C ASN A 203 15.29 -28.19 20.17
N TYR A 204 14.75 -28.49 18.98
CA TYR A 204 15.54 -29.07 17.89
C TYR A 204 16.69 -28.17 17.43
N PHE A 205 16.43 -26.87 17.37
CA PHE A 205 17.45 -25.88 16.99
C PHE A 205 18.57 -25.81 18.03
N SER A 206 18.21 -25.81 19.32
CA SER A 206 19.15 -25.76 20.44
C SER A 206 20.00 -27.03 20.52
N ASP A 207 19.37 -28.19 20.39
CA ASP A 207 20.05 -29.49 20.39
C ASP A 207 21.05 -29.60 19.23
N PHE A 208 20.66 -29.14 18.04
CA PHE A 208 21.52 -29.11 16.88
C PHE A 208 22.74 -28.22 17.13
N LEU A 209 22.54 -26.93 17.47
CA LEU A 209 23.64 -26.01 17.68
C LEU A 209 24.55 -26.42 18.84
N GLY A 210 23.99 -26.97 19.92
CA GLY A 210 24.77 -27.50 21.05
C GLY A 210 25.56 -28.76 20.72
N SER A 211 25.17 -29.50 19.68
CA SER A 211 25.88 -30.72 19.23
C SER A 211 27.00 -30.45 18.22
N LEU A 212 27.07 -29.25 17.65
CA LEU A 212 28.10 -28.91 16.67
C LEU A 212 29.48 -28.85 17.34
N LEU A 213 30.40 -29.70 16.86
CA LEU A 213 31.78 -29.72 17.35
C LEU A 213 32.60 -28.50 16.88
N TYR A 214 32.28 -27.99 15.70
CA TYR A 214 32.97 -26.85 15.10
C TYR A 214 31.96 -26.00 14.32
N PHE A 215 32.08 -24.70 14.46
CA PHE A 215 31.38 -23.74 13.60
C PHE A 215 32.21 -23.45 12.34
N PRO A 216 31.55 -23.02 11.25
CA PRO A 216 32.23 -22.48 10.08
C PRO A 216 33.23 -21.38 10.47
N ARG A 217 34.29 -21.24 9.66
CA ARG A 217 35.29 -20.17 9.84
C ARG A 217 34.68 -18.80 9.52
N ASN A 218 35.43 -17.74 9.81
CA ASN A 218 34.96 -16.36 9.75
C ASN A 218 34.27 -16.05 8.40
N PRO A 219 33.08 -15.44 8.43
CA PRO A 219 32.32 -15.12 7.23
C PRO A 219 33.11 -14.20 6.29
N GLN A 220 33.07 -14.48 4.98
CA GLN A 220 33.84 -13.75 3.96
C GLN A 220 32.99 -12.99 2.94
N SER A 221 31.67 -13.17 2.96
CA SER A 221 30.72 -12.56 2.03
C SER A 221 29.56 -11.91 2.77
N ILE A 222 28.84 -11.01 2.12
CA ILE A 222 27.63 -10.38 2.70
C ILE A 222 26.60 -11.44 3.12
N LEU A 223 26.42 -12.49 2.31
CA LEU A 223 25.47 -13.58 2.60
C LEU A 223 25.90 -14.40 3.83
N GLU A 224 27.20 -14.69 3.93
CA GLU A 224 27.78 -15.40 5.08
C GLU A 224 27.65 -14.58 6.37
N PHE A 225 27.91 -13.27 6.32
CA PHE A 225 27.74 -12.38 7.48
C PHE A 225 26.27 -12.25 7.90
N ASP A 226 25.35 -12.13 6.94
CA ASP A 226 23.91 -12.10 7.23
C ASP A 226 23.45 -13.42 7.87
N ALA A 227 23.98 -14.56 7.41
CA ALA A 227 23.69 -15.87 8.00
C ALA A 227 24.26 -16.01 9.41
N PHE A 228 25.51 -15.59 9.60
CA PHE A 228 26.19 -15.55 10.88
C PHE A 228 25.45 -14.67 11.91
N ALA A 229 25.04 -13.46 11.52
CA ALA A 229 24.28 -12.54 12.36
C ALA A 229 22.96 -13.17 12.84
N GLU A 230 22.26 -13.89 11.98
CA GLU A 230 21.01 -14.57 12.37
C GLU A 230 21.24 -15.69 13.39
N ILE A 231 22.28 -16.52 13.19
CA ILE A 231 22.61 -17.59 14.15
C ILE A 231 23.00 -17.02 15.51
N ILE A 232 23.90 -16.03 15.54
CA ILE A 232 24.30 -15.36 16.79
C ILE A 232 23.09 -14.74 17.48
N PHE A 233 22.23 -14.06 16.72
CA PHE A 233 21.02 -13.46 17.26
C PHE A 233 20.16 -14.50 17.99
N TRP A 234 19.87 -15.63 17.34
CA TRP A 234 19.03 -16.67 17.94
C TRP A 234 19.67 -17.34 19.13
N LEU A 235 20.99 -17.59 19.11
CA LEU A 235 21.74 -18.09 20.27
C LEU A 235 21.56 -17.18 21.49
N GLY A 236 21.71 -15.87 21.29
CA GLY A 236 21.50 -14.87 22.34
C GLY A 236 20.05 -14.80 22.79
N HIS A 237 19.11 -14.80 21.84
CA HIS A 237 17.69 -14.68 22.11
C HIS A 237 17.13 -15.84 22.94
N ILE A 238 17.56 -17.08 22.67
CA ILE A 238 17.15 -18.27 23.44
C ILE A 238 18.08 -18.56 24.63
N ASN A 239 19.10 -17.73 24.85
CA ASN A 239 20.09 -17.85 25.92
C ASN A 239 20.85 -19.20 25.88
N LEU A 240 21.19 -19.69 24.68
CA LEU A 240 21.99 -20.89 24.51
C LEU A 240 23.47 -20.54 24.65
N LYS A 241 24.13 -21.17 25.63
CA LYS A 241 25.58 -21.02 25.83
C LYS A 241 26.33 -22.00 24.95
N VAL A 242 27.37 -21.50 24.30
CA VAL A 242 28.35 -22.31 23.57
C VAL A 242 29.72 -22.16 24.22
N ASP A 243 30.51 -23.23 24.21
CA ASP A 243 31.84 -23.27 24.86
C ASP A 243 32.95 -22.64 24.00
N TYR A 244 32.60 -22.05 22.84
CA TYR A 244 33.52 -21.47 21.87
C TYR A 244 33.29 -19.97 21.72
N GLU A 245 34.37 -19.23 21.49
CA GLU A 245 34.29 -17.82 21.11
C GLU A 245 33.81 -17.73 19.66
N LEU A 246 32.51 -17.47 19.48
CA LEU A 246 31.87 -17.39 18.17
C LEU A 246 32.18 -16.10 17.41
N ILE A 247 32.45 -15.02 18.14
CA ILE A 247 32.65 -13.69 17.58
C ILE A 247 33.67 -12.92 18.42
N ALA A 248 34.62 -12.29 17.74
CA ALA A 248 35.65 -11.45 18.33
C ALA A 248 35.58 -10.01 17.80
N ASN A 249 36.38 -9.11 18.39
CA ASN A 249 36.49 -7.72 17.94
C ASN A 249 36.97 -7.60 16.49
N ASP A 250 37.92 -8.45 16.08
CA ASP A 250 38.45 -8.46 14.71
C ASP A 250 37.37 -8.79 13.67
N ASP A 251 36.37 -9.61 14.03
CA ASP A 251 35.24 -9.93 13.14
C ASP A 251 34.33 -8.72 12.94
N LEU A 252 34.10 -7.93 13.99
CA LEU A 252 33.32 -6.69 13.91
C LEU A 252 34.06 -5.63 13.06
N ASP A 253 35.39 -5.55 13.19
CA ASP A 253 36.20 -4.64 12.38
C ASP A 253 36.22 -5.03 10.90
N ALA A 254 36.32 -6.33 10.60
CA ALA A 254 36.20 -6.86 9.25
C ALA A 254 34.79 -6.59 8.68
N ALA A 255 33.75 -6.85 9.48
CA ALA A 255 32.35 -6.63 9.09
C ALA A 255 32.09 -5.15 8.76
N LEU A 256 32.57 -4.22 9.58
CA LEU A 256 32.41 -2.77 9.34
C LEU A 256 33.06 -2.32 8.03
N THR A 257 34.06 -3.06 7.54
CA THR A 257 34.77 -2.76 6.30
C THR A 257 34.07 -3.37 5.07
N ILE A 258 33.49 -4.56 5.22
CA ILE A 258 32.94 -5.37 4.12
C ILE A 258 31.44 -5.10 3.91
N LEU A 259 30.68 -4.89 4.99
CA LEU A 259 29.22 -4.88 4.96
C LEU A 259 28.65 -3.49 4.64
N PRO A 260 27.51 -3.44 3.92
CA PRO A 260 26.63 -2.29 3.96
C PRO A 260 26.22 -1.97 5.41
N VAL A 261 25.99 -0.69 5.71
CA VAL A 261 25.70 -0.22 7.08
C VAL A 261 24.52 -0.95 7.71
N TYR A 262 23.43 -1.14 6.98
CA TYR A 262 22.26 -1.85 7.50
C TYR A 262 22.56 -3.32 7.84
N SER A 263 23.33 -4.03 7.00
CA SER A 263 23.78 -5.40 7.29
C SER A 263 24.71 -5.44 8.50
N PHE A 264 25.61 -4.46 8.63
CA PHE A 264 26.42 -4.30 9.84
C PHE A 264 25.54 -4.05 11.08
N ALA A 265 24.50 -3.23 10.98
CA ALA A 265 23.58 -2.96 12.07
C ALA A 265 22.85 -4.23 12.55
N ARG A 266 22.49 -5.13 11.62
CA ARG A 266 21.94 -6.45 11.96
C ARG A 266 22.94 -7.32 12.73
N LEU A 267 24.21 -7.32 12.32
CA LEU A 267 25.26 -8.00 13.07
C LEU A 267 25.45 -7.36 14.46
N ALA A 268 25.47 -6.03 14.55
CA ALA A 268 25.61 -5.31 15.81
C ALA A 268 24.52 -5.69 16.83
N ILE A 269 23.24 -5.67 16.43
CA ILE A 269 22.14 -6.06 17.33
C ILE A 269 22.15 -7.55 17.67
N ALA A 270 22.62 -8.40 16.75
CA ALA A 270 22.84 -9.83 17.02
C ALA A 270 23.90 -10.02 18.10
N THR A 271 25.08 -9.41 17.93
CA THR A 271 26.19 -9.46 18.87
C THR A 271 25.78 -8.93 20.24
N ARG A 272 25.07 -7.80 20.30
CA ARG A 272 24.54 -7.26 21.57
C ARG A 272 23.57 -8.20 22.26
N THR A 273 22.73 -8.89 21.48
CA THR A 273 21.75 -9.84 22.02
C THR A 273 22.45 -11.11 22.55
N PHE A 274 23.57 -11.51 21.96
CA PHE A 274 24.35 -12.68 22.39
C PHE A 274 25.35 -12.37 23.51
N ASN A 275 26.11 -11.28 23.38
CA ASN A 275 27.14 -10.85 24.31
C ASN A 275 27.23 -9.31 24.35
N GLU A 276 26.44 -8.70 25.23
CA GLU A 276 26.38 -7.25 25.42
C GLU A 276 27.73 -6.63 25.82
N ASN A 277 28.51 -7.33 26.64
CA ASN A 277 29.81 -6.84 27.12
C ASN A 277 30.84 -6.74 25.99
N LEU A 278 30.87 -7.73 25.09
CA LEU A 278 31.75 -7.72 23.92
C LEU A 278 31.44 -6.51 23.03
N TYR A 279 30.18 -6.34 22.64
CA TYR A 279 29.81 -5.23 21.76
C TYR A 279 30.04 -3.87 22.42
N SER A 280 29.72 -3.73 23.70
CA SER A 280 29.94 -2.46 24.43
C SER A 280 31.43 -2.10 24.46
N SER A 281 32.30 -3.10 24.72
CA SER A 281 33.76 -2.91 24.72
C SER A 281 34.28 -2.54 23.33
N TRP A 282 33.80 -3.22 22.28
CA TRP A 282 34.16 -2.90 20.90
C TRP A 282 33.68 -1.50 20.48
N PHE A 283 32.44 -1.16 20.84
CA PHE A 283 31.82 0.13 20.53
C PHE A 283 32.59 1.28 21.18
N ASP A 284 32.97 1.17 22.45
CA ASP A 284 33.72 2.22 23.14
C ASP A 284 35.07 2.53 22.46
N LEU A 285 35.71 1.52 21.87
CA LEU A 285 36.96 1.65 21.11
C LEU A 285 36.74 2.20 19.69
N ASN A 286 35.61 1.90 19.05
CA ASN A 286 35.37 2.16 17.62
C ASN A 286 34.26 3.19 17.33
N LYS A 287 33.66 3.82 18.35
CA LYS A 287 32.48 4.69 18.21
C LYS A 287 32.62 5.77 17.14
N GLU A 288 33.77 6.47 17.07
CA GLU A 288 33.97 7.57 16.13
C GLU A 288 34.13 7.05 14.69
N LYS A 289 34.81 5.91 14.52
CA LYS A 289 34.92 5.21 13.23
C LYS A 289 33.56 4.74 12.73
N LEU A 290 32.75 4.16 13.63
CA LEU A 290 31.39 3.69 13.31
C LEU A 290 30.46 4.85 12.95
N LYS A 291 30.42 5.91 13.75
CA LYS A 291 29.62 7.11 13.47
C LYS A 291 29.96 7.71 12.13
N LYS A 292 31.26 7.92 11.86
CA LYS A 292 31.74 8.40 10.56
C LYS A 292 31.26 7.52 9.42
N HIS A 293 31.41 6.21 9.55
CA HIS A 293 30.98 5.26 8.52
C HIS A 293 29.47 5.31 8.26
N ILE A 294 28.66 5.38 9.32
CA ILE A 294 27.19 5.54 9.23
C ILE A 294 26.85 6.86 8.53
N GLN A 295 27.44 7.98 8.95
CA GLN A 295 27.18 9.31 8.39
C GLN A 295 27.47 9.37 6.89
N GLU A 296 28.66 8.93 6.47
CA GLU A 296 29.09 8.96 5.07
C GLU A 296 28.24 8.07 4.16
N LYS A 297 27.85 6.88 4.62
CA LYS A 297 27.14 5.89 3.79
C LYS A 297 25.63 6.08 3.77
N GLU A 298 25.03 6.53 4.87
CA GLU A 298 23.58 6.70 4.98
C GLU A 298 23.10 8.12 4.61
N GLY A 299 24.03 9.02 4.26
CA GLY A 299 23.74 10.43 3.98
C GLY A 299 23.20 11.15 5.21
N ILE A 300 23.68 10.75 6.40
CA ILE A 300 23.33 11.38 7.68
C ILE A 300 24.37 12.46 7.93
N PHE A 301 23.96 13.72 7.91
CA PHE A 301 24.84 14.86 8.08
C PHE A 301 24.83 15.41 9.51
N ALA A 302 23.93 14.94 10.37
CA ALA A 302 24.01 15.20 11.81
C ALA A 302 23.41 14.04 12.62
N LEU A 303 24.06 13.73 13.74
CA LEU A 303 23.57 12.83 14.77
C LEU A 303 23.35 13.67 16.03
N ASP A 304 22.12 14.16 16.20
CA ASP A 304 21.79 15.07 17.28
C ASP A 304 21.17 14.34 18.47
N GLN A 305 21.44 14.82 19.68
CA GLN A 305 20.82 14.30 20.90
C GLN A 305 19.76 15.29 21.37
N GLU A 306 18.51 15.00 21.03
CA GLU A 306 17.34 15.72 21.52
C GLU A 306 16.86 15.07 22.83
N ASP A 307 17.21 15.65 23.98
CA ASP A 307 16.99 15.08 25.32
C ASP A 307 17.61 13.68 25.49
N ASP A 308 16.78 12.64 25.41
CA ASP A 308 17.11 11.21 25.53
C ASP A 308 16.78 10.45 24.23
N CYS A 309 16.76 11.18 23.11
CA CYS A 309 16.54 10.67 21.77
C CYS A 309 17.74 10.96 20.88
N LEU A 310 18.34 9.92 20.31
CA LEU A 310 19.34 10.09 19.24
C LEU A 310 18.61 10.24 17.91
N VAL A 311 18.83 11.36 17.21
CA VAL A 311 18.15 11.71 15.96
C VAL A 311 19.14 11.75 14.80
N ALA A 312 18.86 10.96 13.76
CA ALA A 312 19.59 11.02 12.51
C ALA A 312 18.96 12.03 11.54
N HIS A 313 19.70 13.10 11.22
CA HIS A 313 19.32 14.10 10.23
C HIS A 313 19.94 13.71 8.87
N TYR A 314 19.11 13.47 7.86
CA TYR A 314 19.56 12.87 6.61
C TYR A 314 18.98 13.54 5.35
N ILE A 315 19.69 13.36 4.25
CA ILE A 315 19.39 13.97 2.94
C ILE A 315 18.46 13.06 2.12
N ILE A 316 17.37 13.61 1.58
CA ILE A 316 16.46 12.96 0.64
C ILE A 316 16.72 13.52 -0.75
N ARG A 317 17.27 12.73 -1.68
CA ARG A 317 17.63 13.19 -3.04
C ARG A 317 16.41 13.26 -3.98
N GLN A 318 16.30 14.30 -4.80
CA GLN A 318 15.15 14.53 -5.71
C GLN A 318 14.91 13.38 -6.72
N ASN A 319 15.97 12.78 -7.25
CA ASN A 319 15.85 11.84 -8.37
C ASN A 319 15.30 10.45 -8.01
N ASN A 320 14.94 10.18 -6.74
CA ASN A 320 14.42 8.89 -6.25
C ASN A 320 15.19 7.62 -6.67
N ARG A 321 16.32 7.74 -7.37
CA ARG A 321 17.46 6.83 -7.30
C ARG A 321 18.02 7.05 -5.93
N MET A 322 17.39 6.41 -4.95
CA MET A 322 17.73 6.44 -3.54
C MET A 322 19.25 6.57 -3.40
N SER A 323 19.68 7.57 -2.64
CA SER A 323 20.96 7.58 -1.93
C SER A 323 21.35 6.15 -1.63
N GLY A 324 22.55 5.72 -2.06
CA GLY A 324 23.01 4.32 -2.19
C GLY A 324 22.76 3.36 -1.02
N MET A 325 21.50 3.12 -0.72
CA MET A 325 20.97 2.20 0.26
C MET A 325 20.61 0.94 -0.49
N GLY A 326 21.53 -0.01 -0.42
CA GLY A 326 21.22 -1.41 -0.67
C GLY A 326 20.38 -1.96 0.47
N LEU A 327 19.15 -1.48 0.66
CA LEU A 327 18.25 -2.17 1.57
C LEU A 327 17.93 -3.55 1.00
N SER A 328 18.55 -4.50 1.68
CA SER A 328 18.20 -5.91 1.86
C SER A 328 16.71 -6.16 2.24
N ARG A 329 15.80 -5.19 2.07
CA ARG A 329 14.35 -5.32 2.29
C ARG A 329 13.46 -5.12 1.05
N SER A 330 13.85 -4.45 -0.04
CA SER A 330 12.96 -4.34 -1.22
C SER A 330 13.56 -3.69 -2.50
N LYS A 331 13.50 -4.49 -3.58
CA LYS A 331 13.30 -4.25 -5.05
C LYS A 331 13.96 -3.06 -5.78
N PRO A 332 14.39 -3.28 -7.05
CA PRO A 332 14.55 -2.22 -8.06
C PRO A 332 13.24 -1.57 -8.55
N ASP A 333 12.08 -2.20 -8.31
CA ASP A 333 10.79 -1.87 -8.96
C ASP A 333 9.68 -1.33 -8.01
N THR A 334 9.89 -1.27 -6.69
CA THR A 334 8.94 -0.58 -5.78
C THR A 334 9.48 0.77 -5.38
N LEU A 335 8.64 1.81 -5.53
CA LEU A 335 8.87 3.13 -4.97
C LEU A 335 9.04 3.00 -3.46
N VAL A 336 10.27 3.16 -2.97
CA VAL A 336 10.57 3.22 -1.54
C VAL A 336 9.98 4.50 -0.98
N THR A 337 9.22 4.40 0.11
CA THR A 337 8.55 5.56 0.70
C THR A 337 9.48 6.31 1.65
N TYR A 338 9.16 7.58 1.93
CA TYR A 338 9.88 8.36 2.95
C TYR A 338 9.81 7.72 4.34
N ASN A 339 8.68 7.07 4.66
CA ASN A 339 8.54 6.30 5.88
C ASN A 339 9.57 5.17 5.97
N ASP A 340 9.75 4.40 4.89
CA ASP A 340 10.68 3.26 4.85
C ASP A 340 12.13 3.72 5.09
N LEU A 341 12.54 4.80 4.40
CA LEU A 341 13.87 5.40 4.56
C LEU A 341 14.13 5.83 6.01
N SER A 342 13.12 6.42 6.64
CA SER A 342 13.24 6.89 8.01
C SER A 342 13.25 5.75 9.03
N VAL A 343 12.41 4.72 8.87
CA VAL A 343 12.41 3.54 9.73
C VAL A 343 13.78 2.84 9.67
N GLU A 344 14.35 2.66 8.48
CA GLU A 344 15.67 2.05 8.31
C GLU A 344 16.76 2.79 9.09
N ARG A 345 16.77 4.13 9.03
CA ARG A 345 17.76 4.94 9.73
C ARG A 345 17.61 4.84 11.23
N VAL A 346 16.36 4.88 11.73
CA VAL A 346 16.04 4.65 13.14
C VAL A 346 16.51 3.27 13.59
N GLU A 347 16.22 2.22 12.83
CA GLU A 347 16.71 0.86 13.10
C GLU A 347 18.24 0.81 13.12
N THR A 348 18.90 1.39 12.11
CA THR A 348 20.36 1.42 11.96
C THR A 348 21.04 2.05 13.17
N ILE A 349 20.62 3.26 13.55
CA ILE A 349 21.23 3.94 14.71
C ILE A 349 20.89 3.23 16.02
N ALA A 350 19.68 2.69 16.18
CA ALA A 350 19.26 1.98 17.39
C ALA A 350 20.04 0.67 17.61
N TRP A 351 20.32 -0.04 16.52
CA TRP A 351 21.04 -1.31 16.54
C TRP A 351 22.54 -1.10 16.73
N CYS A 352 23.12 -0.07 16.10
CA CYS A 352 24.55 0.23 16.18
C CYS A 352 24.98 1.02 17.42
N ILE A 353 24.20 2.03 17.84
CA ILE A 353 24.62 3.02 18.85
C ILE A 353 23.80 2.80 20.13
N PRO A 354 24.36 2.18 21.19
CA PRO A 354 23.64 1.88 22.41
C PRO A 354 23.40 3.11 23.30
N ASN A 355 22.70 2.91 24.43
CA ASN A 355 22.54 3.86 25.55
C ASN A 355 21.56 5.03 25.36
N PHE A 356 20.54 4.87 24.50
CA PHE A 356 19.42 5.83 24.40
C PHE A 356 18.08 5.14 24.62
N ASN A 357 17.13 5.81 25.26
CA ASN A 357 15.78 5.26 25.42
C ASN A 357 14.90 5.51 24.18
N LYS A 358 15.26 6.47 23.33
CA LYS A 358 14.56 6.77 22.08
C LYS A 358 15.54 6.94 20.92
N TYR A 359 15.08 6.62 19.72
CA TYR A 359 15.80 6.84 18.48
C TYR A 359 14.87 7.46 17.44
N GLY A 360 15.41 8.32 16.59
CA GLY A 360 14.63 9.14 15.68
C GLY A 360 15.32 9.44 14.37
N SER A 361 14.54 9.99 13.46
CA SER A 361 15.00 10.47 12.16
C SER A 361 14.34 11.80 11.83
N SER A 362 15.01 12.60 11.01
CA SER A 362 14.46 13.79 10.36
C SER A 362 15.03 13.87 8.94
N GLY A 363 14.17 13.77 7.93
CA GLY A 363 14.57 13.85 6.51
C GLY A 363 14.49 15.28 5.98
N TYR A 364 15.39 15.63 5.07
CA TYR A 364 15.48 16.97 4.47
C TYR A 364 15.42 16.87 2.95
N GLY A 365 14.60 17.73 2.32
CA GLY A 365 14.38 17.74 0.87
C GLY A 365 13.04 17.14 0.42
N ASN A 366 12.09 16.90 1.33
CA ASN A 366 10.76 16.37 1.02
C ASN A 366 9.62 17.40 1.14
N LYS A 367 9.88 18.60 1.66
CA LYS A 367 8.85 19.64 1.80
C LYS A 367 8.87 20.56 0.59
N THR A 368 7.69 21.02 0.20
CA THR A 368 7.52 22.05 -0.82
C THR A 368 6.80 23.25 -0.23
N SER A 369 7.20 24.45 -0.62
CA SER A 369 6.49 25.68 -0.25
C SER A 369 5.12 25.81 -0.93
N LEU A 370 4.85 25.02 -1.97
CA LEU A 370 3.55 25.00 -2.63
C LEU A 370 2.45 24.34 -1.79
N LEU A 371 2.84 23.44 -0.86
CA LEU A 371 1.91 22.61 -0.08
C LEU A 371 2.36 22.46 1.36
N GLU A 372 1.53 22.95 2.28
CA GLU A 372 1.67 22.65 3.70
C GLU A 372 1.03 21.29 4.00
N LEU A 373 1.87 20.27 4.16
CA LEU A 373 1.41 18.97 4.63
C LEU A 373 1.32 18.97 6.16
N PRO A 374 0.21 18.47 6.74
CA PRO A 374 0.01 18.47 8.20
C PRO A 374 0.94 17.48 8.92
N TYR A 375 1.53 16.53 8.19
CA TYR A 375 2.40 15.49 8.72
C TYR A 375 3.63 15.29 7.83
N ASP A 376 4.76 15.00 8.47
CA ASP A 376 6.03 14.72 7.81
C ASP A 376 6.45 13.28 8.16
N ASP A 377 6.26 12.36 7.21
CA ASP A 377 6.56 10.93 7.37
C ASP A 377 8.03 10.66 7.76
N THR A 378 8.92 11.63 7.53
CA THR A 378 10.36 11.49 7.81
C THR A 378 10.72 11.75 9.27
N VAL A 379 9.84 12.43 10.01
CA VAL A 379 10.06 12.81 11.41
C VAL A 379 9.57 11.69 12.31
N LYS A 380 10.52 11.00 12.97
CA LYS A 380 10.22 9.86 13.86
C LYS A 380 10.93 10.03 15.19
N ARG A 381 10.27 9.66 16.28
CA ARG A 381 10.82 9.63 17.66
C ARG A 381 10.29 8.38 18.35
N MET A 382 10.97 7.26 18.15
CA MET A 382 10.53 5.94 18.59
C MET A 382 11.21 5.53 19.91
N PRO A 383 10.46 5.14 20.95
CA PRO A 383 11.01 4.41 22.09
C PRO A 383 11.70 3.13 21.66
N ILE A 384 12.80 2.76 22.33
CA ILE A 384 13.56 1.54 22.02
C ILE A 384 12.72 0.27 22.18
N GLU A 385 11.69 0.25 23.05
CA GLU A 385 10.74 -0.87 23.11
C GLU A 385 9.88 -1.05 21.85
N ASN A 386 9.72 -0.02 21.02
CA ASN A 386 8.93 -0.07 19.79
C ASN A 386 9.79 -0.39 18.56
N ILE A 387 11.12 -0.44 18.70
CA ILE A 387 12.04 -0.78 17.62
C ILE A 387 12.28 -2.29 17.66
N LEU A 388 11.62 -3.00 16.74
CA LEU A 388 11.66 -4.46 16.69
C LEU A 388 13.01 -4.98 16.19
N LYS A 389 13.46 -6.11 16.72
CA LYS A 389 14.67 -6.78 16.22
C LYS A 389 14.36 -7.54 14.91
N PRO A 390 15.30 -7.61 13.94
CA PRO A 390 14.99 -7.98 12.55
C PRO A 390 14.26 -9.31 12.34
N TRP A 391 14.63 -10.36 13.09
CA TRP A 391 14.18 -11.73 12.84
C TRP A 391 12.89 -12.12 13.57
N LEU A 392 12.56 -11.44 14.67
CA LEU A 392 11.42 -11.82 15.52
C LEU A 392 10.07 -11.66 14.79
N PRO A 393 9.78 -10.53 14.10
CA PRO A 393 8.52 -10.39 13.36
C PRO A 393 8.39 -11.39 12.21
N ILE A 394 9.50 -11.73 11.55
CA ILE A 394 9.53 -12.72 10.48
C ILE A 394 9.17 -14.10 11.04
N PHE A 395 9.71 -14.47 12.20
CA PHE A 395 9.40 -15.75 12.84
C PHE A 395 7.92 -15.86 13.25
N ASN A 396 7.35 -14.79 13.80
CA ASN A 396 5.92 -14.72 14.10
C ASN A 396 5.07 -14.84 12.81
N SER A 397 5.53 -14.26 11.70
CA SER A 397 4.84 -14.39 10.40
C SER A 397 4.84 -15.82 9.87
N TRP A 398 5.91 -16.60 10.11
CA TRP A 398 5.97 -18.02 9.72
C TRP A 398 4.94 -18.84 10.48
N PHE A 399 4.80 -18.62 11.78
CA PHE A 399 3.78 -19.28 12.59
C PHE A 399 2.37 -18.99 12.06
N GLN A 400 2.06 -17.71 11.83
CA GLN A 400 0.76 -17.31 11.28
C GLN A 400 0.52 -17.95 9.90
N GLY A 401 1.52 -17.88 9.02
CA GLY A 401 1.46 -18.45 7.67
C GLY A 401 1.24 -19.96 7.69
N LEU A 402 1.90 -20.68 8.60
CA LEU A 402 1.75 -22.13 8.78
C LEU A 402 0.35 -22.52 9.25
N VAL A 403 -0.18 -21.81 10.25
CA VAL A 403 -1.53 -22.05 10.77
C VAL A 403 -2.56 -21.71 9.68
N ASP A 404 -2.41 -20.59 8.98
CA ASP A 404 -3.27 -20.18 7.85
C ASP A 404 -3.20 -21.16 6.68
N TYR A 405 -2.03 -21.74 6.38
CA TYR A 405 -1.89 -22.76 5.35
C TYR A 405 -2.82 -23.95 5.57
N GLN A 406 -3.03 -24.38 6.82
CA GLN A 406 -3.91 -25.51 7.12
C GLN A 406 -5.38 -25.27 6.74
N ALA A 407 -5.86 -24.03 6.83
CA ALA A 407 -7.24 -23.64 6.51
C ALA A 407 -7.48 -23.32 5.03
N ARG A 408 -6.43 -23.34 4.19
CA ARG A 408 -6.56 -23.00 2.77
C ARG A 408 -7.31 -24.07 1.98
N PRO A 409 -8.08 -23.67 0.95
CA PRO A 409 -8.65 -24.61 -0.02
C PRO A 409 -7.56 -25.49 -0.62
N LYS A 410 -7.86 -26.76 -0.86
CA LYS A 410 -6.89 -27.70 -1.46
C LYS A 410 -6.63 -27.36 -2.93
N GLU A 411 -7.69 -26.95 -3.63
CA GLU A 411 -7.66 -26.73 -5.08
C GLU A 411 -8.34 -25.41 -5.48
N TRP A 412 -8.04 -24.94 -6.69
CA TRP A 412 -8.68 -23.76 -7.28
C TRP A 412 -10.20 -23.91 -7.43
N SER A 413 -10.68 -25.12 -7.71
CA SER A 413 -12.11 -25.44 -7.83
C SER A 413 -12.88 -25.11 -6.54
N GLU A 414 -12.32 -25.49 -5.40
CA GLU A 414 -12.88 -25.21 -4.08
C GLU A 414 -12.88 -23.70 -3.78
N TYR A 415 -11.78 -23.01 -4.07
CA TYR A 415 -11.67 -21.55 -3.92
C TYR A 415 -12.76 -20.80 -4.71
N PHE A 416 -12.90 -21.08 -6.01
CA PHE A 416 -13.91 -20.41 -6.85
C PHE A 416 -15.34 -20.81 -6.49
N SER A 417 -15.56 -22.03 -5.99
CA SER A 417 -16.87 -22.47 -5.51
C SER A 417 -17.33 -21.67 -4.29
N GLN A 418 -16.43 -21.30 -3.39
CA GLN A 418 -16.76 -20.45 -2.24
C GLN A 418 -17.14 -19.03 -2.66
N ILE A 419 -16.44 -18.45 -3.65
CA ILE A 419 -16.76 -17.14 -4.22
C ILE A 419 -18.13 -17.15 -4.90
N TYR A 420 -18.38 -18.18 -5.73
CA TYR A 420 -19.67 -18.36 -6.38
C TYR A 420 -20.81 -18.48 -5.37
N LYS A 421 -20.60 -19.28 -4.31
CA LYS A 421 -21.57 -19.44 -3.22
C LYS A 421 -21.88 -18.10 -2.55
N LEU A 422 -20.87 -17.31 -2.18
CA LEU A 422 -21.07 -15.97 -1.60
C LEU A 422 -21.96 -15.09 -2.50
N ARG A 423 -21.64 -14.99 -3.79
CA ARG A 423 -22.36 -14.10 -4.74
C ARG A 423 -23.81 -14.56 -4.91
N ARG A 424 -24.03 -15.86 -5.07
CA ARG A 424 -25.37 -16.44 -5.18
C ARG A 424 -26.20 -16.21 -3.91
N ASP A 425 -25.63 -16.50 -2.75
CA ASP A 425 -26.31 -16.37 -1.46
C ASP A 425 -26.57 -14.88 -1.14
N THR A 426 -25.72 -13.96 -1.64
CA THR A 426 -25.96 -12.51 -1.59
C THR A 426 -27.18 -12.12 -2.41
N VAL A 427 -27.26 -12.52 -3.68
CA VAL A 427 -28.42 -12.23 -4.55
C VAL A 427 -29.72 -12.81 -3.98
N TYR A 428 -29.66 -14.02 -3.43
CA TYR A 428 -30.81 -14.63 -2.75
C TYR A 428 -31.24 -13.81 -1.53
N SER A 429 -30.29 -13.41 -0.68
CA SER A 429 -30.55 -12.60 0.52
C SER A 429 -31.15 -11.24 0.18
N LEU A 430 -30.66 -10.58 -0.87
CA LEU A 430 -31.22 -9.32 -1.36
C LEU A 430 -32.67 -9.47 -1.82
N LYS A 431 -33.01 -10.58 -2.48
CA LYS A 431 -34.41 -10.88 -2.86
C LYS A 431 -35.30 -11.05 -1.63
N GLN A 432 -34.82 -11.75 -0.59
CA GLN A 432 -35.57 -11.91 0.67
C GLN A 432 -35.79 -10.56 1.37
N ILE A 433 -34.76 -9.72 1.45
CA ILE A 433 -34.88 -8.34 1.93
C ILE A 433 -35.91 -7.56 1.10
N GLY A 434 -35.86 -7.67 -0.22
CA GLY A 434 -36.80 -7.01 -1.12
C GLY A 434 -38.26 -7.40 -0.89
N ILE A 435 -38.51 -8.65 -0.50
CA ILE A 435 -39.85 -9.13 -0.09
C ILE A 435 -40.22 -8.53 1.27
N ALA A 436 -39.34 -8.62 2.27
CA ALA A 436 -39.59 -8.06 3.60
C ALA A 436 -39.91 -6.55 3.57
N LEU A 437 -39.24 -5.79 2.71
CA LEU A 437 -39.51 -4.35 2.49
C LEU A 437 -40.91 -4.07 1.96
N HIS A 438 -41.50 -4.97 1.17
CA HIS A 438 -42.87 -4.81 0.66
C HIS A 438 -43.91 -4.94 1.77
N ASP A 439 -43.59 -5.70 2.82
CA ASP A 439 -44.50 -6.03 3.90
C ASP A 439 -44.34 -5.10 5.13
N ILE A 440 -43.44 -4.11 5.06
CA ILE A 440 -43.29 -3.05 6.07
C ILE A 440 -44.62 -2.30 6.22
N GLY A 441 -45.25 -2.45 7.39
CA GLY A 441 -46.58 -1.90 7.70
C GLY A 441 -47.72 -2.93 7.73
N SER A 442 -47.46 -4.18 7.37
CA SER A 442 -48.38 -5.31 7.56
C SER A 442 -48.25 -5.93 8.97
N LYS A 443 -49.28 -6.65 9.44
CA LYS A 443 -49.30 -7.28 10.77
C LYS A 443 -48.54 -8.62 10.84
N ASP A 444 -48.26 -9.25 9.70
CA ASP A 444 -47.62 -10.56 9.58
C ASP A 444 -46.32 -10.46 8.77
N ILE A 445 -45.28 -9.88 9.37
CA ILE A 445 -43.96 -9.77 8.72
C ILE A 445 -43.15 -11.03 9.02
N GLN A 446 -42.91 -11.86 8.00
CA GLN A 446 -41.89 -12.90 8.07
C GLN A 446 -40.54 -12.31 7.64
N PHE A 447 -39.73 -11.94 8.64
CA PHE A 447 -38.47 -11.21 8.45
C PHE A 447 -37.44 -11.96 7.60
N ILE A 448 -37.28 -13.26 7.85
CA ILE A 448 -36.38 -14.18 7.16
C ILE A 448 -37.02 -15.57 7.25
N THR A 449 -37.30 -16.21 6.12
CA THR A 449 -37.96 -17.53 6.10
C THR A 449 -37.09 -18.67 6.64
N ASP A 450 -35.75 -18.53 6.60
CA ASP A 450 -34.79 -19.49 7.14
C ASP A 450 -33.61 -18.82 7.87
N MET A 451 -33.65 -18.79 9.20
CA MET A 451 -32.58 -18.23 10.03
C MET A 451 -31.29 -19.08 10.00
N LYS A 452 -31.33 -20.36 9.66
CA LYS A 452 -30.12 -21.19 9.54
C LYS A 452 -29.35 -20.82 8.27
N GLU A 453 -30.05 -20.66 7.15
CA GLU A 453 -29.44 -20.18 5.90
C GLU A 453 -28.85 -18.77 6.06
N TRP A 454 -29.58 -17.86 6.71
CA TRP A 454 -29.09 -16.51 6.98
C TRP A 454 -27.82 -16.49 7.83
N ASN A 455 -27.80 -17.27 8.92
CA ASN A 455 -26.61 -17.39 9.76
C ASN A 455 -25.43 -18.03 9.01
N SER A 456 -25.69 -19.00 8.13
CA SER A 456 -24.66 -19.57 7.26
C SER A 456 -24.09 -18.53 6.30
N PHE A 457 -24.95 -17.71 5.68
CA PHE A 457 -24.51 -16.63 4.78
C PHE A 457 -23.71 -15.55 5.53
N ARG A 458 -24.17 -15.13 6.71
CA ARG A 458 -23.45 -14.17 7.56
C ARG A 458 -22.04 -14.66 7.88
N ARG A 459 -21.84 -15.95 8.15
CA ARG A 459 -20.51 -16.54 8.35
C ARG A 459 -19.63 -16.45 7.10
N LEU A 460 -20.17 -16.74 5.90
CA LEU A 460 -19.44 -16.58 4.62
C LEU A 460 -18.98 -15.14 4.38
N THR A 461 -19.73 -14.15 4.90
CA THR A 461 -19.35 -12.74 4.82
C THR A 461 -18.36 -12.29 5.91
N THR A 462 -17.83 -13.21 6.74
CA THR A 462 -16.91 -12.89 7.86
C THR A 462 -15.46 -13.34 7.61
N ASP A 463 -15.23 -14.39 6.83
CA ASP A 463 -13.89 -14.91 6.53
C ASP A 463 -13.34 -14.39 5.19
N ASN A 464 -12.03 -14.06 5.11
CA ASN A 464 -11.45 -13.72 3.81
C ASN A 464 -11.28 -14.98 2.94
N PHE A 465 -11.27 -14.80 1.62
CA PHE A 465 -10.95 -15.92 0.73
C PHE A 465 -9.44 -16.09 0.64
N LEU A 466 -8.92 -17.11 1.32
CA LEU A 466 -7.52 -17.50 1.21
C LEU A 466 -7.30 -18.22 -0.13
N LEU A 467 -6.21 -17.88 -0.82
CA LEU A 467 -5.80 -18.61 -2.02
C LEU A 467 -5.53 -20.09 -1.70
N PRO A 468 -5.73 -21.00 -2.67
CA PRO A 468 -5.53 -22.42 -2.45
C PRO A 468 -4.07 -22.75 -2.12
N LYS A 469 -3.86 -23.90 -1.48
CA LYS A 469 -2.53 -24.39 -1.07
C LYS A 469 -1.49 -24.41 -2.19
N SER A 470 -1.91 -24.64 -3.44
CA SER A 470 -1.03 -24.63 -4.61
C SER A 470 -0.46 -23.25 -4.98
N ALA A 471 -0.99 -22.16 -4.40
CA ALA A 471 -0.59 -20.80 -4.74
C ALA A 471 0.57 -20.25 -3.87
N LEU A 472 0.93 -20.94 -2.79
CA LEU A 472 1.94 -20.55 -1.81
C LEU A 472 2.81 -21.75 -1.42
N ASP A 473 3.84 -21.54 -0.60
CA ASP A 473 4.61 -22.64 -0.03
C ASP A 473 3.88 -23.31 1.15
N GLU A 474 4.24 -24.56 1.42
CA GLU A 474 3.68 -25.38 2.50
C GLU A 474 4.29 -25.07 3.89
N TRP A 475 5.35 -24.25 3.93
CA TRP A 475 6.05 -23.89 5.16
C TRP A 475 5.47 -22.62 5.81
N GLY A 476 4.62 -21.87 5.10
CA GLY A 476 4.05 -20.63 5.60
C GLY A 476 5.05 -19.47 5.64
N MET A 477 6.20 -19.62 4.96
CA MET A 477 7.25 -18.60 4.90
C MET A 477 6.94 -17.52 3.86
N ILE A 478 6.07 -17.80 2.89
CA ILE A 478 5.57 -16.85 1.90
C ILE A 478 4.07 -16.69 2.10
N THR A 479 3.69 -15.49 2.52
CA THR A 479 2.29 -15.10 2.70
C THR A 479 1.75 -14.39 1.46
N GLU A 480 0.44 -14.27 1.33
CA GLU A 480 -0.17 -13.58 0.17
C GLU A 480 0.15 -12.08 0.12
N SER A 481 0.42 -11.46 1.27
CA SER A 481 0.91 -10.08 1.35
C SER A 481 2.34 -9.97 0.82
N GLN A 482 3.21 -10.93 1.15
CA GLN A 482 4.61 -10.98 0.74
C GLN A 482 4.84 -11.58 -0.66
N ALA A 483 3.83 -12.21 -1.27
CA ALA A 483 3.91 -12.77 -2.62
C ALA A 483 4.14 -11.69 -3.71
N LYS A 484 3.83 -10.41 -3.42
CA LYS A 484 4.22 -9.26 -4.28
C LYS A 484 5.70 -8.88 -4.13
N GLU A 485 6.41 -9.38 -3.12
CA GLU A 485 7.73 -8.92 -2.67
C GLU A 485 8.88 -9.88 -3.03
N THR A 486 8.58 -11.16 -3.31
CA THR A 486 9.55 -12.24 -3.52
C THR A 486 10.18 -12.30 -4.93
N SER A 487 10.42 -11.14 -5.56
CA SER A 487 10.96 -11.06 -6.94
C SER A 487 12.42 -11.53 -7.08
N ASN A 488 13.19 -11.58 -6.00
CA ASN A 488 14.65 -11.82 -6.04
C ASN A 488 15.06 -13.28 -5.80
N LEU A 489 14.15 -14.17 -5.43
CA LEU A 489 14.45 -15.60 -5.38
C LEU A 489 14.32 -16.19 -6.79
N ARG A 490 15.12 -17.21 -7.13
CA ARG A 490 14.93 -18.13 -8.28
C ARG A 490 13.49 -18.70 -8.40
N ASN A 491 12.61 -18.38 -7.44
CA ASN A 491 11.21 -18.78 -7.27
C ASN A 491 10.18 -17.80 -7.87
N SER A 492 10.56 -16.72 -8.55
CA SER A 492 9.61 -15.71 -9.08
C SER A 492 8.53 -16.27 -10.03
N GLN A 493 8.82 -17.37 -10.72
CA GLN A 493 7.84 -18.07 -11.56
C GLN A 493 6.80 -18.89 -10.75
N ARG A 494 7.11 -19.27 -9.50
CA ARG A 494 6.28 -20.16 -8.67
C ARG A 494 5.01 -19.47 -8.12
N PHE A 495 5.02 -18.15 -7.97
CA PHE A 495 3.93 -17.38 -7.34
C PHE A 495 3.17 -16.46 -8.31
N LEU A 496 3.30 -16.69 -9.62
CA LEU A 496 2.64 -15.91 -10.67
C LEU A 496 1.12 -15.81 -10.49
N ALA A 497 0.48 -16.87 -9.99
CA ALA A 497 -0.96 -16.89 -9.72
C ALA A 497 -1.35 -15.90 -8.62
N SER A 498 -0.60 -15.85 -7.52
CA SER A 498 -0.82 -14.90 -6.42
C SER A 498 -0.63 -13.45 -6.89
N LYS A 499 0.39 -13.21 -7.74
CA LYS A 499 0.61 -11.88 -8.34
C LYS A 499 -0.53 -11.47 -9.25
N ARG A 500 -0.95 -12.35 -10.17
CA ARG A 500 -2.01 -12.09 -11.15
C ARG A 500 -3.37 -11.82 -10.50
N LEU A 501 -3.71 -12.53 -9.42
CA LEU A 501 -5.00 -12.41 -8.75
C LEU A 501 -5.04 -11.36 -7.65
N SER A 502 -3.92 -10.65 -7.40
CA SER A 502 -3.81 -9.79 -6.22
C SER A 502 -4.85 -8.66 -6.19
N ASP A 503 -5.05 -7.94 -7.29
CA ASP A 503 -6.00 -6.83 -7.35
C ASP A 503 -7.45 -7.32 -7.33
N PHE A 504 -7.74 -8.44 -7.99
CA PHE A 504 -9.02 -9.12 -7.90
C PHE A 504 -9.34 -9.55 -6.46
N LYS A 505 -8.36 -10.12 -5.74
CA LYS A 505 -8.55 -10.55 -4.34
C LYS A 505 -8.83 -9.35 -3.43
N VAL A 506 -8.14 -8.22 -3.63
CA VAL A 506 -8.42 -6.98 -2.89
C VAL A 506 -9.86 -6.55 -3.14
N ALA A 507 -10.28 -6.43 -4.40
CA ALA A 507 -11.65 -6.04 -4.75
C ALA A 507 -12.71 -7.02 -4.20
N LEU A 508 -12.45 -8.33 -4.26
CA LEU A 508 -13.33 -9.37 -3.73
C LEU A 508 -13.49 -9.28 -2.21
N ASN A 509 -12.38 -9.10 -1.48
CA ASN A 509 -12.42 -8.99 -0.02
C ASN A 509 -13.09 -7.68 0.43
N GLU A 510 -12.84 -6.57 -0.27
CA GLU A 510 -13.55 -5.29 -0.03
C GLU A 510 -15.06 -5.46 -0.25
N TYR A 511 -15.47 -6.07 -1.38
CA TYR A 511 -16.88 -6.38 -1.63
C TYR A 511 -17.48 -7.25 -0.53
N ARG A 512 -16.85 -8.39 -0.22
CA ARG A 512 -17.30 -9.31 0.83
C ARG A 512 -17.45 -8.63 2.19
N HIS A 513 -16.50 -7.78 2.55
CA HIS A 513 -16.55 -7.04 3.81
C HIS A 513 -17.77 -6.11 3.86
N ARG A 514 -18.01 -5.33 2.80
CA ARG A 514 -19.18 -4.43 2.71
C ARG A 514 -20.51 -5.18 2.67
N VAL A 515 -20.58 -6.32 2.00
CA VAL A 515 -21.74 -7.23 2.05
C VAL A 515 -21.99 -7.66 3.50
N GLY A 516 -20.96 -8.08 4.22
CA GLY A 516 -21.07 -8.49 5.62
C GLY A 516 -21.50 -7.36 6.56
N ASP A 517 -20.96 -6.16 6.37
CA ASP A 517 -21.38 -4.96 7.12
C ASP A 517 -22.86 -4.62 6.86
N PHE A 518 -23.29 -4.69 5.60
CA PHE A 518 -24.68 -4.47 5.23
C PHE A 518 -25.59 -5.49 5.90
N VAL A 519 -25.29 -6.79 5.78
CA VAL A 519 -26.10 -7.87 6.37
C VAL A 519 -26.26 -7.70 7.88
N ARG A 520 -25.17 -7.40 8.60
CA ARG A 520 -25.20 -7.17 10.07
C ARG A 520 -26.04 -5.96 10.47
N SER A 521 -25.95 -4.87 9.71
CA SER A 521 -26.70 -3.64 10.00
C SER A 521 -28.15 -3.72 9.52
N ALA A 522 -28.41 -4.43 8.42
CA ALA A 522 -29.73 -4.62 7.82
C ALA A 522 -30.69 -5.36 8.75
N GLU A 523 -30.24 -6.43 9.40
CA GLU A 523 -31.04 -7.19 10.36
C GLU A 523 -31.61 -6.28 11.47
N LYS A 524 -30.75 -5.47 12.07
CA LYS A 524 -31.12 -4.51 13.13
C LYS A 524 -31.97 -3.36 12.59
N ALA A 525 -31.60 -2.84 11.42
CA ALA A 525 -32.29 -1.74 10.78
C ALA A 525 -33.73 -2.10 10.37
N LEU A 526 -33.98 -3.33 9.89
CA LEU A 526 -35.34 -3.80 9.58
C LEU A 526 -36.26 -3.78 10.80
N ILE A 527 -35.75 -4.22 11.96
CA ILE A 527 -36.51 -4.17 13.22
C ILE A 527 -36.93 -2.74 13.53
N LEU A 528 -35.99 -1.79 13.43
CA LEU A 528 -36.29 -0.37 13.63
C LEU A 528 -37.28 0.16 12.57
N MET A 529 -37.07 -0.12 11.28
CA MET A 529 -37.96 0.34 10.21
C MET A 529 -39.40 -0.17 10.34
N VAL A 530 -39.61 -1.32 10.97
CA VAL A 530 -40.94 -1.88 11.25
C VAL A 530 -41.57 -1.28 12.50
N LEU A 531 -40.81 -1.14 13.58
CA LEU A 531 -41.33 -0.67 14.87
C LEU A 531 -41.61 0.83 14.88
N MET A 532 -40.75 1.62 14.23
CA MET A 532 -40.75 3.07 14.33
C MET A 532 -42.02 3.75 13.75
N PRO A 533 -42.60 3.31 12.62
CA PRO A 533 -43.88 3.84 12.12
C PRO A 533 -45.07 3.66 13.07
N SER A 534 -44.97 2.79 14.09
CA SER A 534 -46.03 2.59 15.08
C SER A 534 -46.07 3.65 16.19
N ALA A 535 -44.98 4.42 16.38
CA ALA A 535 -44.89 5.51 17.34
C ALA A 535 -45.50 6.81 16.76
N LYS A 536 -46.47 7.38 17.47
CA LYS A 536 -47.19 8.59 17.02
C LYS A 536 -46.65 9.88 17.66
N ALA A 537 -45.90 9.77 18.75
CA ALA A 537 -45.33 10.89 19.50
C ALA A 537 -43.81 10.71 19.70
N LYS A 538 -43.09 11.83 19.86
CA LYS A 538 -41.62 11.83 20.00
C LYS A 538 -41.14 11.02 21.21
N ASP A 539 -41.87 11.08 22.32
CA ASP A 539 -41.52 10.34 23.54
C ASP A 539 -41.64 8.81 23.34
N GLN A 540 -42.59 8.36 22.53
CA GLN A 540 -42.74 6.93 22.18
C GLN A 540 -41.60 6.44 21.29
N VAL A 541 -41.05 7.32 20.44
CA VAL A 541 -39.88 6.99 19.61
C VAL A 541 -38.64 6.80 20.48
N GLU A 542 -38.42 7.69 21.46
CA GLU A 542 -37.31 7.56 22.41
C GLU A 542 -37.46 6.32 23.32
N GLU A 543 -38.68 6.00 23.75
CA GLU A 543 -38.94 4.75 24.50
C GLU A 543 -38.64 3.49 23.68
N LEU A 544 -39.02 3.46 22.40
CA LEU A 544 -38.70 2.35 21.50
C LEU A 544 -37.19 2.23 21.26
N TYR A 545 -36.47 3.35 21.12
CA TYR A 545 -35.01 3.32 21.03
C TYR A 545 -34.37 2.81 22.33
N ALA A 546 -34.83 3.25 23.49
CA ALA A 546 -34.33 2.77 24.77
C ALA A 546 -34.58 1.26 24.97
N LEU A 547 -35.69 0.73 24.43
CA LEU A 547 -35.97 -0.70 24.42
C LEU A 547 -35.05 -1.45 23.44
N ALA A 548 -34.85 -0.91 22.24
CA ALA A 548 -33.96 -1.48 21.24
C ALA A 548 -32.50 -1.50 21.70
N GLU A 549 -32.04 -0.46 22.41
CA GLU A 549 -30.69 -0.40 22.98
C GLU A 549 -30.42 -1.49 24.03
N LYS A 550 -31.44 -1.89 24.81
CA LYS A 550 -31.34 -3.02 25.75
C LYS A 550 -31.09 -4.35 25.04
N GLU A 551 -31.56 -4.49 23.81
CA GLU A 551 -31.36 -5.66 22.95
C GLU A 551 -30.12 -5.51 22.03
N GLY A 552 -29.30 -4.46 22.23
CA GLY A 552 -28.07 -4.22 21.47
C GLY A 552 -28.28 -3.66 20.05
N ILE A 553 -29.43 -3.04 19.79
CA ILE A 553 -29.76 -2.32 18.55
C ILE A 553 -29.57 -0.82 18.78
N ASN A 554 -28.75 -0.18 17.95
CA ASN A 554 -28.44 1.24 18.04
C ASN A 554 -29.30 2.05 17.07
N LYS A 555 -29.73 3.25 17.46
CA LYS A 555 -30.46 4.17 16.59
C LYS A 555 -29.76 4.48 15.25
N HIS A 556 -28.43 4.36 15.19
CA HIS A 556 -27.64 4.58 13.98
C HIS A 556 -27.59 3.36 13.05
N ASP A 557 -28.17 2.20 13.41
CA ASP A 557 -28.14 1.00 12.56
C ASP A 557 -28.84 1.21 11.21
N ILE A 558 -29.90 2.02 11.16
CA ILE A 558 -30.53 2.44 9.88
C ILE A 558 -29.54 3.20 9.01
N HIS A 559 -28.86 4.20 9.58
CA HIS A 559 -27.87 5.00 8.88
C HIS A 559 -26.72 4.13 8.37
N LEU A 560 -26.16 3.26 9.22
CA LEU A 560 -25.09 2.33 8.85
C LEU A 560 -25.53 1.37 7.74
N SER A 561 -26.77 0.87 7.76
CA SER A 561 -27.28 -0.03 6.71
C SER A 561 -27.32 0.65 5.34
N VAL A 562 -27.65 1.94 5.27
CA VAL A 562 -27.61 2.71 4.01
C VAL A 562 -26.17 2.89 3.52
N CYS A 563 -25.25 3.27 4.41
CA CYS A 563 -23.83 3.41 4.08
C CYS A 563 -23.27 2.10 3.50
N ASN A 564 -23.41 1.02 4.26
CA ASN A 564 -22.84 -0.27 3.93
C ASN A 564 -23.45 -0.87 2.65
N GLY A 565 -24.77 -0.71 2.46
CA GLY A 565 -25.46 -1.22 1.27
C GLY A 565 -25.03 -0.51 -0.02
N ILE A 566 -24.85 0.81 0.03
CA ILE A 566 -24.34 1.57 -1.12
C ILE A 566 -22.84 1.28 -1.35
N ASP A 567 -22.04 1.17 -0.28
CA ASP A 567 -20.61 0.81 -0.40
C ASP A 567 -20.43 -0.59 -1.01
N ALA A 568 -21.30 -1.55 -0.70
CA ALA A 568 -21.31 -2.85 -1.35
C ALA A 568 -21.57 -2.74 -2.86
N CYS A 569 -22.46 -1.86 -3.30
CA CYS A 569 -22.69 -1.58 -4.73
C CYS A 569 -21.43 -1.00 -5.42
N ILE A 570 -20.73 -0.09 -4.74
CA ILE A 570 -19.49 0.53 -5.24
C ILE A 570 -18.39 -0.55 -5.38
N MET A 571 -18.19 -1.37 -4.36
CA MET A 571 -17.18 -2.44 -4.38
C MET A 571 -17.52 -3.54 -5.39
N LEU A 572 -18.80 -3.84 -5.60
CA LEU A 572 -19.24 -4.78 -6.64
C LEU A 572 -18.81 -4.34 -8.04
N LYS A 573 -18.95 -3.04 -8.38
CA LYS A 573 -18.46 -2.51 -9.67
C LYS A 573 -16.96 -2.73 -9.83
N LYS A 574 -16.18 -2.44 -8.79
CA LYS A 574 -14.73 -2.66 -8.80
C LYS A 574 -14.38 -4.13 -9.00
N LEU A 575 -15.10 -5.03 -8.34
CA LEU A 575 -14.94 -6.48 -8.50
C LEU A 575 -15.19 -6.90 -9.96
N HIS A 576 -16.30 -6.47 -10.56
CA HIS A 576 -16.61 -6.78 -11.97
C HIS A 576 -15.55 -6.24 -12.94
N GLN A 577 -15.01 -5.04 -12.70
CA GLN A 577 -13.91 -4.49 -13.50
C GLN A 577 -12.65 -5.36 -13.43
N GLN A 578 -12.30 -5.87 -12.24
CA GLN A 578 -11.16 -6.79 -12.09
C GLN A 578 -11.43 -8.15 -12.75
N GLU A 579 -12.68 -8.63 -12.77
CA GLU A 579 -13.06 -9.86 -13.49
C GLU A 579 -12.89 -9.72 -15.01
N GLU A 580 -13.26 -8.58 -15.59
CA GLU A 580 -13.06 -8.30 -17.02
C GLU A 580 -11.57 -8.31 -17.40
N VAL A 581 -10.69 -7.80 -16.54
CA VAL A 581 -9.23 -7.83 -16.75
C VAL A 581 -8.68 -9.25 -16.69
N LEU A 582 -9.24 -10.12 -15.83
CA LEU A 582 -8.77 -11.48 -15.64
C LEU A 582 -9.27 -12.47 -16.70
N THR A 583 -10.45 -12.23 -17.30
CA THR A 583 -11.15 -13.19 -18.15
C THR A 583 -10.83 -13.02 -19.64
N ASN A 584 -10.47 -14.13 -20.28
CA ASN A 584 -10.93 -14.41 -21.64
C ASN A 584 -12.35 -15.00 -21.44
N PRO A 585 -13.42 -14.52 -22.10
CA PRO A 585 -14.83 -14.67 -21.68
C PRO A 585 -15.42 -16.10 -21.57
N GLN A 586 -14.62 -17.18 -21.55
CA GLN A 586 -15.09 -18.57 -21.61
C GLN A 586 -14.76 -19.45 -20.40
N SER A 587 -14.02 -19.01 -19.37
CA SER A 587 -13.47 -19.94 -18.37
C SER A 587 -13.98 -19.83 -16.93
N LEU A 588 -14.84 -18.87 -16.59
CA LEU A 588 -15.39 -18.74 -15.24
C LEU A 588 -16.91 -18.60 -15.32
N ASP A 589 -17.63 -19.65 -14.95
CA ASP A 589 -19.09 -19.76 -14.96
C ASP A 589 -19.67 -19.01 -13.75
N PHE A 590 -19.38 -17.70 -13.65
CA PHE A 590 -19.94 -16.85 -12.60
C PHE A 590 -21.38 -16.44 -12.93
N LEU A 591 -22.14 -16.08 -11.90
CA LEU A 591 -23.41 -15.35 -12.08
C LEU A 591 -23.22 -14.17 -13.03
N SER A 592 -24.22 -13.88 -13.86
CA SER A 592 -24.16 -12.74 -14.77
C SER A 592 -23.86 -11.47 -13.95
N PRO A 593 -22.75 -10.74 -14.23
CA PRO A 593 -22.42 -9.50 -13.52
C PRO A 593 -23.58 -8.51 -13.50
N LYS A 594 -24.36 -8.50 -14.59
CA LYS A 594 -25.57 -7.70 -14.74
C LYS A 594 -26.67 -8.09 -13.74
N GLU A 595 -26.96 -9.38 -13.58
CA GLU A 595 -28.02 -9.84 -12.67
C GLU A 595 -27.72 -9.51 -11.21
N GLU A 596 -26.46 -9.68 -10.79
CA GLU A 596 -26.04 -9.36 -9.42
C GLU A 596 -26.11 -7.86 -9.15
N TYR A 597 -25.62 -7.05 -10.08
CA TYR A 597 -25.66 -5.58 -9.96
C TYR A 597 -27.10 -5.06 -9.96
N GLU A 598 -27.98 -5.59 -10.81
CA GLU A 598 -29.41 -5.23 -10.83
C GLU A 598 -30.10 -5.59 -9.51
N ALA A 599 -29.80 -6.76 -8.92
CA ALA A 599 -30.35 -7.16 -7.63
C ALA A 599 -29.95 -6.20 -6.50
N TRP A 600 -28.68 -5.79 -6.47
CA TRP A 600 -28.17 -4.79 -5.51
C TRP A 600 -28.85 -3.44 -5.68
N ILE A 601 -28.85 -2.87 -6.88
CA ILE A 601 -29.41 -1.54 -7.12
C ILE A 601 -30.92 -1.51 -6.85
N GLU A 602 -31.66 -2.53 -7.24
CA GLU A 602 -33.10 -2.60 -6.96
C GLU A 602 -33.39 -2.68 -5.46
N THR A 603 -32.64 -3.52 -4.74
CA THR A 603 -32.82 -3.72 -3.29
C THR A 603 -32.45 -2.47 -2.52
N ILE A 604 -31.29 -1.86 -2.82
CA ILE A 604 -30.82 -0.65 -2.13
C ILE A 604 -31.69 0.56 -2.45
N TYR A 605 -32.22 0.68 -3.66
CA TYR A 605 -33.22 1.70 -3.97
C TYR A 605 -34.45 1.58 -3.05
N LYS A 606 -35.05 0.38 -2.96
CA LYS A 606 -36.21 0.13 -2.10
C LYS A 606 -35.87 0.36 -0.63
N TRP A 607 -34.70 -0.10 -0.20
CA TRP A 607 -34.20 0.04 1.17
C TRP A 607 -34.05 1.51 1.57
N CYS A 608 -33.32 2.30 0.79
CA CYS A 608 -33.12 3.72 1.05
C CYS A 608 -34.44 4.49 1.05
N ARG A 609 -35.38 4.12 0.18
CA ARG A 609 -36.70 4.75 0.13
C ARG A 609 -37.58 4.39 1.33
N ALA A 610 -37.44 3.19 1.89
CA ALA A 610 -38.10 2.80 3.13
C ALA A 610 -37.46 3.49 4.35
N ALA A 611 -36.13 3.61 4.36
CA ALA A 611 -35.35 4.20 5.44
C ALA A 611 -35.51 5.73 5.55
N TYR A 612 -35.47 6.42 4.41
CA TYR A 612 -35.43 7.89 4.30
C TYR A 612 -36.31 8.37 3.14
N PRO A 613 -37.64 8.17 3.20
CA PRO A 613 -38.55 8.53 2.12
C PRO A 613 -38.50 10.01 1.72
N GLU A 614 -38.21 10.90 2.67
CA GLU A 614 -38.10 12.35 2.48
C GLU A 614 -36.90 12.78 1.63
N GLN A 615 -35.89 11.91 1.47
CA GLN A 615 -34.74 12.19 0.63
C GLN A 615 -35.02 11.96 -0.86
N PHE A 616 -36.15 11.33 -1.20
CA PHE A 616 -36.62 11.12 -2.56
C PHE A 616 -37.71 12.13 -2.95
N PRO A 617 -37.84 12.48 -4.25
CA PRO A 617 -38.94 13.32 -4.72
C PRO A 617 -40.30 12.68 -4.47
N LEU A 618 -41.28 13.48 -4.01
CA LEU A 618 -42.68 13.04 -3.91
C LEU A 618 -43.21 12.72 -5.32
N MET A 619 -43.65 11.49 -5.54
CA MET A 619 -44.45 11.15 -6.72
C MET A 619 -45.87 11.70 -6.51
N GLU A 620 -46.10 12.97 -6.81
CA GLU A 620 -47.46 13.52 -6.79
C GLU A 620 -48.32 12.82 -7.84
N GLY A 621 -49.34 12.10 -7.36
CA GLY A 621 -50.39 11.52 -8.17
C GLY A 621 -51.29 12.60 -8.80
N LYS A 622 -50.82 13.24 -9.88
CA LYS A 622 -51.66 13.98 -10.84
C LYS A 622 -51.10 13.90 -12.27
N LEU A 623 -50.80 12.69 -12.75
CA LEU A 623 -50.57 12.41 -14.17
C LEU A 623 -51.31 11.12 -14.59
N GLN A 624 -52.61 11.05 -14.30
CA GLN A 624 -53.50 10.22 -15.11
C GLN A 624 -53.75 10.96 -16.43
N LYS A 625 -53.46 10.27 -17.56
CA LYS A 625 -53.59 10.70 -18.97
C LYS A 625 -52.29 11.18 -19.66
N THR A 626 -51.24 10.39 -19.55
CA THR A 626 -50.49 9.95 -20.75
C THR A 626 -49.65 8.75 -20.34
N LYS A 627 -49.81 7.62 -21.05
CA LYS A 627 -48.98 6.42 -20.87
C LYS A 627 -47.53 6.72 -21.29
N ARG A 628 -46.79 7.51 -20.51
CA ARG A 628 -45.32 7.39 -20.48
C ARG A 628 -45.05 6.14 -19.67
N LYS A 629 -44.38 5.17 -20.30
CA LYS A 629 -43.86 3.95 -19.66
C LYS A 629 -43.31 4.31 -18.28
N LEU A 630 -43.79 3.65 -17.21
CA LEU A 630 -43.11 3.69 -15.92
C LEU A 630 -41.66 3.28 -16.17
N THR A 631 -40.72 4.23 -16.16
CA THR A 631 -39.33 3.91 -15.87
C THR A 631 -39.32 3.42 -14.42
N LYS A 632 -38.90 2.16 -14.22
CA LYS A 632 -38.59 1.56 -12.91
C LYS A 632 -37.77 2.60 -12.13
N GLY A 633 -38.23 3.06 -10.96
CA GLY A 633 -37.51 4.06 -10.17
C GLY A 633 -36.08 3.62 -9.85
N MET A 634 -35.14 4.56 -9.77
CA MET A 634 -33.71 4.29 -9.59
C MET A 634 -33.16 5.04 -8.38
N LEU A 635 -32.07 4.54 -7.78
CA LEU A 635 -31.42 5.22 -6.65
C LEU A 635 -30.97 6.65 -7.01
N SER A 636 -30.57 6.89 -8.26
CA SER A 636 -30.23 8.23 -8.79
C SER A 636 -31.36 9.27 -8.65
N ASP A 637 -32.62 8.84 -8.49
CA ASP A 637 -33.76 9.75 -8.32
C ASP A 637 -33.60 10.64 -7.08
N CYS A 638 -32.90 10.18 -6.03
CA CYS A 638 -32.63 11.00 -4.84
C CYS A 638 -31.72 12.21 -5.11
N LEU A 639 -30.95 12.17 -6.21
CA LEU A 639 -30.05 13.25 -6.62
C LEU A 639 -30.72 14.31 -7.52
N ILE A 640 -31.96 14.10 -7.97
CA ILE A 640 -32.70 15.08 -8.78
C ILE A 640 -32.75 16.47 -8.10
N PRO A 641 -33.12 16.58 -6.81
CA PRO A 641 -33.11 17.88 -6.13
C PRO A 641 -31.71 18.49 -6.07
N THR A 642 -30.67 17.68 -5.85
CA THR A 642 -29.27 18.10 -5.79
C THR A 642 -28.79 18.64 -7.14
N SER A 643 -29.04 17.90 -8.23
CA SER A 643 -28.73 18.30 -9.60
C SER A 643 -29.45 19.58 -10.00
N ASN A 644 -30.73 19.75 -9.61
CA ASN A 644 -31.48 20.98 -9.87
C ASN A 644 -30.90 22.19 -9.13
N ARG A 645 -30.52 22.02 -7.86
CA ARG A 645 -29.86 23.10 -7.09
C ARG A 645 -28.49 23.44 -7.67
N LEU A 646 -27.69 22.43 -8.01
CA LEU A 646 -26.38 22.62 -8.63
C LEU A 646 -26.50 23.37 -9.96
N ASN A 647 -27.39 22.93 -10.85
CA ASN A 647 -27.68 23.64 -12.10
C ASN A 647 -28.15 25.08 -11.88
N SER A 648 -28.96 25.32 -10.84
CA SER A 648 -29.43 26.67 -10.51
C SER A 648 -28.28 27.56 -10.01
N SER A 649 -27.42 27.02 -9.14
CA SER A 649 -26.24 27.70 -8.60
C SER A 649 -25.24 28.04 -9.70
N LEU A 650 -24.92 27.07 -10.57
CA LEU A 650 -24.03 27.28 -11.72
C LEU A 650 -24.57 28.33 -12.71
N LYS A 651 -25.90 28.35 -12.95
CA LYS A 651 -26.53 29.39 -13.81
C LYS A 651 -26.40 30.80 -13.26
N LEU A 652 -26.33 30.98 -11.94
CA LEU A 652 -26.14 32.31 -11.33
C LEU A 652 -24.77 32.90 -11.63
N LEU A 653 -23.76 32.07 -11.90
CA LEU A 653 -22.42 32.50 -12.27
C LEU A 653 -22.36 33.27 -13.59
N LYS A 654 -23.41 33.17 -14.44
CA LYS A 654 -23.54 33.97 -15.67
C LYS A 654 -23.48 35.48 -15.38
N LYS A 655 -23.93 35.92 -14.20
CA LYS A 655 -23.82 37.35 -13.78
C LYS A 655 -22.37 37.82 -13.63
N ARG A 656 -21.43 36.89 -13.44
CA ARG A 656 -19.99 37.12 -13.34
C ARG A 656 -19.25 36.78 -14.64
N GLY A 657 -19.97 36.60 -15.76
CA GLY A 657 -19.37 36.25 -17.06
C GLY A 657 -19.05 34.75 -17.23
N ILE A 658 -19.35 33.90 -16.25
CA ILE A 658 -19.00 32.47 -16.27
C ILE A 658 -20.23 31.64 -16.69
N HIS A 659 -20.14 30.94 -17.80
CA HIS A 659 -21.20 30.06 -18.29
C HIS A 659 -20.94 28.61 -17.85
N ALA A 660 -21.35 28.28 -16.63
CA ALA A 660 -21.19 26.95 -16.07
C ALA A 660 -22.45 26.08 -16.17
N LYS A 661 -22.28 24.78 -16.44
CA LYS A 661 -23.37 23.79 -16.48
C LYS A 661 -22.87 22.38 -16.19
N ILE A 662 -23.76 21.52 -15.69
CA ILE A 662 -23.54 20.07 -15.73
C ILE A 662 -23.58 19.65 -17.20
N HIS A 663 -22.51 18.99 -17.65
CA HIS A 663 -22.32 18.59 -19.04
C HIS A 663 -22.63 17.10 -19.25
N ALA A 664 -22.15 16.24 -18.37
CA ALA A 664 -22.42 14.80 -18.38
C ALA A 664 -22.27 14.20 -16.97
N ASP A 665 -22.96 13.10 -16.69
CA ASP A 665 -22.85 12.31 -15.45
C ASP A 665 -22.73 10.80 -15.69
N ASN A 666 -22.55 10.40 -16.95
CA ASN A 666 -22.52 9.02 -17.42
C ASN A 666 -21.20 8.64 -18.12
N ILE A 667 -20.20 9.53 -18.10
CA ILE A 667 -18.88 9.32 -18.71
C ILE A 667 -17.87 9.07 -17.59
N TYR A 668 -17.05 8.03 -17.75
CA TYR A 668 -16.09 7.62 -16.73
C TYR A 668 -14.80 8.45 -16.75
N TRP A 669 -14.23 8.69 -15.56
CA TRP A 669 -12.88 9.20 -15.36
C TRP A 669 -12.01 8.11 -14.75
N LYS A 670 -10.96 7.67 -15.47
CA LYS A 670 -10.07 6.58 -15.02
C LYS A 670 -10.84 5.33 -14.52
N GLY A 671 -11.92 4.98 -15.21
CA GLY A 671 -12.79 3.84 -14.88
C GLY A 671 -13.88 4.10 -13.81
N ASN A 672 -13.95 5.30 -13.25
CA ASN A 672 -14.87 5.67 -12.17
C ASN A 672 -15.97 6.64 -12.63
N ASN A 673 -17.16 6.59 -12.02
CA ASN A 673 -18.27 7.49 -12.39
C ASN A 673 -17.91 8.95 -12.05
N ALA A 674 -18.14 9.87 -12.97
CA ALA A 674 -17.79 11.27 -12.79
C ALA A 674 -18.92 12.21 -13.19
N LEU A 675 -19.10 13.28 -12.39
CA LEU A 675 -19.92 14.43 -12.74
C LEU A 675 -19.05 15.45 -13.46
N TRP A 676 -19.28 15.62 -14.75
CA TRP A 676 -18.58 16.57 -15.60
C TRP A 676 -19.31 17.90 -15.63
N ILE A 677 -18.62 18.95 -15.21
CA ILE A 677 -19.10 20.33 -15.25
C ILE A 677 -18.19 21.11 -16.18
N THR A 678 -18.77 21.75 -17.20
CA THR A 678 -18.05 22.68 -18.05
C THR A 678 -18.29 24.10 -17.56
N PHE A 679 -17.27 24.95 -17.60
CA PHE A 679 -17.43 26.39 -17.39
C PHE A 679 -16.73 27.14 -18.53
N ASP A 680 -17.50 27.97 -19.22
CA ASP A 680 -17.06 28.70 -20.40
C ASP A 680 -16.94 30.20 -20.09
N VAL A 681 -15.79 30.76 -20.47
CA VAL A 681 -15.42 32.17 -20.24
C VAL A 681 -15.00 32.84 -21.55
N GLU A 682 -15.02 34.17 -21.57
CA GLU A 682 -14.66 34.96 -22.75
C GLU A 682 -13.14 35.11 -22.91
N HIS A 683 -12.42 35.27 -21.80
CA HIS A 683 -10.96 35.42 -21.77
C HIS A 683 -10.29 34.25 -21.00
N PRO A 684 -9.17 33.68 -21.48
CA PRO A 684 -8.47 32.60 -20.78
C PRO A 684 -8.14 32.87 -19.31
N ILE A 685 -7.69 34.08 -18.95
CA ILE A 685 -7.44 34.45 -17.54
C ILE A 685 -8.68 34.26 -16.64
N ASP A 686 -9.88 34.58 -17.15
CA ASP A 686 -11.11 34.49 -16.37
C ASP A 686 -11.38 33.05 -15.90
N SER A 687 -10.79 32.05 -16.57
CA SER A 687 -10.91 30.66 -16.16
C SER A 687 -10.22 30.38 -14.81
N LEU A 688 -9.12 31.07 -14.50
CA LEU A 688 -8.43 30.98 -13.22
C LEU A 688 -9.27 31.64 -12.12
N ASN A 689 -9.78 32.85 -12.41
CA ASN A 689 -10.62 33.61 -11.48
C ASN A 689 -11.99 32.95 -11.23
N ALA A 690 -12.46 32.11 -12.16
CA ALA A 690 -13.72 31.41 -12.05
C ALA A 690 -13.72 30.28 -11.00
N LEU A 691 -12.54 29.74 -10.63
CA LEU A 691 -12.43 28.55 -9.78
C LEU A 691 -13.00 28.79 -8.37
N ASP A 692 -12.71 29.94 -7.76
CA ASP A 692 -13.25 30.30 -6.44
C ASP A 692 -14.77 30.45 -6.48
N ALA A 693 -15.29 31.08 -7.54
CA ALA A 693 -16.73 31.24 -7.73
C ALA A 693 -17.43 29.89 -7.96
N LEU A 694 -16.80 28.98 -8.71
CA LEU A 694 -17.28 27.62 -8.92
C LEU A 694 -17.25 26.81 -7.63
N TRP A 695 -16.16 26.89 -6.85
CA TRP A 695 -16.05 26.24 -5.56
C TRP A 695 -17.21 26.63 -4.64
N GLN A 696 -17.44 27.94 -4.46
CA GLN A 696 -18.51 28.45 -3.61
C GLN A 696 -19.91 28.07 -4.15
N ALA A 697 -20.10 28.08 -5.46
CA ALA A 697 -21.36 27.69 -6.09
C ALA A 697 -21.67 26.20 -5.90
N ILE A 698 -20.66 25.33 -6.02
CA ILE A 698 -20.80 23.88 -5.82
C ILE A 698 -20.98 23.58 -4.33
N ALA A 699 -20.12 24.13 -3.47
CA ALA A 699 -20.18 23.95 -2.02
C ALA A 699 -21.56 24.36 -1.48
N SER A 700 -22.06 25.55 -1.83
CA SER A 700 -23.39 26.00 -1.39
C SER A 700 -24.54 25.10 -1.90
N ALA A 701 -24.45 24.55 -3.11
CA ALA A 701 -25.48 23.66 -3.66
C ALA A 701 -25.53 22.29 -2.95
N LEU A 702 -24.35 21.78 -2.56
CA LEU A 702 -24.19 20.46 -1.94
C LEU A 702 -24.27 20.50 -0.41
N ASN A 703 -23.93 21.62 0.23
CA ASN A 703 -23.98 21.80 1.69
C ASN A 703 -25.37 21.45 2.27
N ILE A 704 -26.44 21.75 1.52
CA ILE A 704 -27.82 21.42 1.90
C ILE A 704 -28.06 19.92 2.09
N ASP A 705 -27.24 19.05 1.51
CA ASP A 705 -27.35 17.59 1.65
C ASP A 705 -26.34 16.98 2.64
N GLN A 706 -25.59 17.79 3.41
CA GLN A 706 -24.60 17.30 4.39
C GLN A 706 -25.17 16.37 5.46
N ASP A 707 -26.45 16.51 5.80
CA ASP A 707 -27.16 15.64 6.75
C ASP A 707 -27.97 14.52 6.06
N LYS A 708 -28.00 14.48 4.72
CA LYS A 708 -28.82 13.57 3.93
C LYS A 708 -28.01 12.38 3.45
N ILE A 709 -27.90 11.37 4.31
CA ILE A 709 -27.02 10.22 4.09
C ILE A 709 -27.26 9.48 2.75
N VAL A 710 -28.52 9.30 2.33
CA VAL A 710 -28.82 8.61 1.06
C VAL A 710 -28.26 9.40 -0.12
N ARG A 711 -28.40 10.73 -0.09
CA ARG A 711 -27.86 11.59 -1.16
C ARG A 711 -26.33 11.60 -1.16
N ILE A 712 -25.70 11.73 0.01
CA ILE A 712 -24.23 11.67 0.13
C ILE A 712 -23.69 10.37 -0.45
N LYS A 713 -24.23 9.23 -0.02
CA LYS A 713 -23.79 7.92 -0.51
C LYS A 713 -24.16 7.68 -1.97
N ALA A 714 -25.30 8.18 -2.45
CA ALA A 714 -25.61 8.14 -3.88
C ALA A 714 -24.62 8.97 -4.71
N MET A 715 -24.13 10.11 -4.21
CA MET A 715 -23.02 10.83 -4.84
C MET A 715 -21.73 10.00 -4.83
N ASP A 716 -21.43 9.24 -3.79
CA ASP A 716 -20.29 8.28 -3.81
C ASP A 716 -20.44 7.18 -4.87
N LEU A 717 -21.67 6.82 -5.25
CA LEU A 717 -21.92 5.79 -6.27
C LEU A 717 -21.89 6.35 -7.70
N TYR A 718 -22.51 7.52 -7.92
CA TYR A 718 -22.73 8.10 -9.25
C TYR A 718 -21.77 9.24 -9.59
N TRP A 719 -21.27 9.98 -8.59
CA TRP A 719 -20.38 11.14 -8.76
C TRP A 719 -19.11 10.95 -7.91
N GLN A 720 -18.38 9.84 -8.15
CA GLN A 720 -17.13 9.55 -7.43
C GLN A 720 -16.10 10.65 -7.61
N HIS A 721 -16.11 11.27 -8.79
CA HIS A 721 -15.39 12.49 -9.09
C HIS A 721 -16.37 13.60 -9.47
N ILE A 722 -16.05 14.83 -9.08
CA ILE A 722 -16.63 16.05 -9.64
C ILE A 722 -15.50 16.71 -10.42
N ILE A 723 -15.67 16.86 -11.72
CA ILE A 723 -14.61 17.28 -12.64
C ILE A 723 -15.03 18.55 -13.34
N LEU A 724 -14.17 19.57 -13.27
CA LEU A 724 -14.39 20.84 -13.95
C LEU A 724 -13.53 20.94 -15.21
N ILE A 725 -14.17 21.24 -16.34
CA ILE A 725 -13.48 21.50 -17.62
C ILE A 725 -13.56 22.99 -17.93
N PRO A 726 -12.43 23.72 -17.94
CA PRO A 726 -12.37 25.08 -18.45
C PRO A 726 -12.55 25.10 -19.97
N LEU A 727 -13.46 25.97 -20.43
CA LEU A 727 -13.65 26.30 -21.84
C LEU A 727 -13.44 27.80 -22.05
N VAL A 728 -12.94 28.15 -23.22
CA VAL A 728 -12.86 29.53 -23.69
C VAL A 728 -13.57 29.63 -25.03
N LYS A 729 -14.63 30.44 -25.08
CA LYS A 729 -15.54 30.56 -26.23
C LYS A 729 -16.01 29.19 -26.76
N GLY A 730 -16.35 28.30 -25.84
CA GLY A 730 -16.94 26.98 -26.11
C GLY A 730 -15.96 25.87 -26.48
N LYS A 731 -14.64 26.09 -26.35
CA LYS A 731 -13.60 25.10 -26.67
C LYS A 731 -12.58 24.95 -25.55
N SER A 732 -12.03 23.75 -25.38
CA SER A 732 -10.92 23.50 -24.45
C SER A 732 -9.60 24.03 -25.02
N LEU A 733 -8.77 24.64 -24.16
CA LEU A 733 -7.43 25.12 -24.54
C LEU A 733 -6.45 23.95 -24.65
N GLU A 734 -6.18 23.28 -23.52
CA GLU A 734 -5.07 22.32 -23.38
C GLU A 734 -5.54 20.90 -23.01
N ARG A 735 -6.83 20.59 -23.13
CA ARG A 735 -7.43 19.33 -22.65
C ARG A 735 -7.14 19.08 -21.17
N LEU A 736 -7.22 20.13 -20.36
CA LEU A 736 -7.02 20.08 -18.92
C LEU A 736 -8.35 20.07 -18.19
N ALA A 737 -8.41 19.38 -17.05
CA ALA A 737 -9.56 19.39 -16.13
C ALA A 737 -9.10 19.43 -14.68
N TYR A 738 -9.90 20.02 -13.82
CA TYR A 738 -9.71 19.96 -12.37
C TYR A 738 -10.53 18.82 -11.80
N THR A 739 -9.86 17.79 -11.30
CA THR A 739 -10.44 16.46 -11.01
C THR A 739 -10.82 16.26 -9.54
N ASN A 740 -10.29 17.11 -8.65
CA ASN A 740 -10.34 16.93 -7.20
C ASN A 740 -11.39 17.81 -6.50
N PHE A 741 -12.44 18.21 -7.23
CA PHE A 741 -13.49 19.12 -6.74
C PHE A 741 -14.53 18.47 -5.83
N LYS A 742 -14.49 17.15 -5.63
CA LYS A 742 -15.36 16.47 -4.65
C LYS A 742 -15.09 16.90 -3.20
N GLY A 743 -13.90 17.46 -2.92
CA GLY A 743 -13.52 17.99 -1.61
C GLY A 743 -14.45 19.05 -1.03
N VAL A 744 -15.26 19.72 -1.87
CA VAL A 744 -16.32 20.67 -1.44
C VAL A 744 -17.31 20.09 -0.41
N MET A 745 -17.34 18.77 -0.24
CA MET A 745 -18.18 18.05 0.72
C MET A 745 -17.56 17.90 2.11
N GLU A 746 -16.27 18.23 2.30
CA GLU A 746 -15.55 18.05 3.56
C GLU A 746 -15.83 19.21 4.55
N TYR A 747 -16.00 18.88 5.83
CA TYR A 747 -16.41 19.79 6.91
C TYR A 747 -15.25 20.66 7.43
N ASP A 748 -14.71 21.60 6.63
CA ASP A 748 -13.96 22.79 7.11
C ASP A 748 -13.38 23.63 5.95
N ILE A 749 -14.21 24.11 5.02
CA ILE A 749 -13.69 24.81 3.84
C ILE A 749 -14.36 26.16 3.64
N ASP A 750 -13.98 27.10 4.48
CA ASP A 750 -14.23 28.52 4.20
C ASP A 750 -13.26 29.09 3.17
N VAL A 751 -12.13 28.43 2.84
CA VAL A 751 -11.21 28.95 1.82
C VAL A 751 -10.49 27.85 1.03
N ILE A 752 -10.72 27.77 -0.29
CA ILE A 752 -9.96 26.94 -1.24
C ILE A 752 -8.46 27.26 -1.26
N SER A 753 -8.07 28.43 -0.75
CA SER A 753 -6.69 28.88 -0.64
C SER A 753 -5.81 27.98 0.23
N SER A 754 -6.38 27.25 1.20
CA SER A 754 -5.66 26.25 2.01
C SER A 754 -5.52 24.89 1.33
N GLN A 755 -6.22 24.68 0.20
CA GLN A 755 -6.26 23.41 -0.53
C GLN A 755 -5.91 23.59 -2.01
N ARG A 756 -4.92 24.45 -2.29
CA ARG A 756 -4.47 24.77 -3.67
C ARG A 756 -4.12 23.55 -4.50
N TRP A 757 -3.72 22.43 -3.89
CA TRP A 757 -3.47 21.18 -4.62
C TRP A 757 -4.68 20.67 -5.40
N ARG A 758 -5.91 20.99 -4.96
CA ARG A 758 -7.13 20.60 -5.68
C ARG A 758 -7.30 21.36 -7.01
N LEU A 759 -6.57 22.46 -7.17
CA LEU A 759 -6.55 23.30 -8.36
C LEU A 759 -5.43 22.92 -9.33
N PHE A 760 -4.67 21.85 -9.09
CA PHE A 760 -3.76 21.34 -10.11
C PHE A 760 -4.56 20.63 -11.21
N PRO A 761 -4.52 21.12 -12.46
CA PRO A 761 -5.24 20.48 -13.55
C PRO A 761 -4.56 19.18 -13.98
N GLU A 762 -5.36 18.21 -14.43
CA GLU A 762 -4.90 16.96 -15.03
C GLU A 762 -5.27 16.89 -16.51
N PRO A 763 -4.45 16.25 -17.36
CA PRO A 763 -4.76 16.05 -18.77
C PRO A 763 -5.91 15.05 -18.98
N ILE A 764 -6.79 15.38 -19.91
CA ILE A 764 -7.92 14.57 -20.36
C ILE A 764 -7.53 13.86 -21.67
N SER A 765 -7.73 12.55 -21.74
CA SER A 765 -7.53 11.77 -22.98
C SER A 765 -8.46 12.21 -24.11
N SER A 766 -8.03 12.09 -25.36
CA SER A 766 -8.86 12.39 -26.55
C SER A 766 -10.20 11.68 -26.52
N ASP A 767 -10.22 10.39 -26.16
CA ASP A 767 -11.42 9.55 -26.19
C ASP A 767 -12.51 10.07 -25.26
N VAL A 768 -12.13 10.57 -24.08
CA VAL A 768 -13.04 11.18 -23.11
C VAL A 768 -13.55 12.52 -23.62
N LEU A 769 -12.67 13.35 -24.22
CA LEU A 769 -13.05 14.65 -24.76
C LEU A 769 -14.05 14.50 -25.93
N ASP A 770 -13.82 13.50 -26.79
CA ASP A 770 -14.69 13.13 -27.91
C ASP A 770 -16.04 12.58 -27.41
N ALA A 771 -16.04 11.72 -26.39
CA ALA A 771 -17.27 11.24 -25.75
C ALA A 771 -18.08 12.39 -25.11
N LEU A 772 -17.40 13.41 -24.58
CA LEU A 772 -18.04 14.64 -24.09
C LEU A 772 -18.50 15.55 -25.24
N GLY A 773 -18.06 15.33 -26.48
CA GLY A 773 -18.36 16.21 -27.61
C GLY A 773 -17.77 17.62 -27.46
N ILE A 774 -16.69 17.76 -26.68
CA ILE A 774 -16.01 19.03 -26.45
C ILE A 774 -14.94 19.20 -27.52
N ARG A 775 -14.93 20.35 -28.20
CA ARG A 775 -13.92 20.67 -29.21
C ARG A 775 -12.71 21.34 -28.56
N GLN A 776 -11.54 21.10 -29.12
CA GLN A 776 -10.31 21.80 -28.73
C GLN A 776 -10.05 22.99 -29.68
N TRP A 777 -9.36 24.01 -29.18
CA TRP A 777 -8.67 24.95 -30.05
C TRP A 777 -7.60 24.23 -30.88
N ALA A 778 -7.44 24.61 -32.16
CA ALA A 778 -6.35 24.09 -32.97
C ALA A 778 -5.01 24.54 -32.37
N TYR A 779 -3.95 23.73 -32.51
CA TYR A 779 -2.62 24.08 -32.04
C TYR A 779 -2.26 25.51 -32.47
N LEU A 780 -2.07 26.37 -31.48
CA LEU A 780 -1.78 27.78 -31.65
C LEU A 780 -0.27 27.88 -31.86
N GLY A 781 0.20 28.02 -33.10
CA GLY A 781 1.64 28.05 -33.38
C GLY A 781 2.37 29.13 -32.56
N LYS A 782 3.59 28.84 -32.09
CA LYS A 782 4.45 29.66 -31.19
C LYS A 782 4.13 29.62 -29.69
N THR A 783 3.40 28.63 -29.17
CA THR A 783 3.36 28.38 -27.71
C THR A 783 4.67 27.78 -27.18
N ASP A 784 5.46 27.12 -28.02
CA ASP A 784 6.72 26.48 -27.60
C ASP A 784 7.68 27.43 -26.87
N LEU A 785 7.70 28.72 -27.26
CA LEU A 785 8.51 29.75 -26.62
C LEU A 785 8.07 30.02 -25.17
N ILE A 786 6.75 30.14 -24.96
CA ILE A 786 6.18 30.42 -23.63
C ILE A 786 6.23 29.17 -22.75
N ASP A 787 5.95 28.00 -23.33
CA ASP A 787 6.00 26.71 -22.64
C ASP A 787 7.43 26.39 -22.20
N SER A 788 8.44 26.66 -23.04
CA SER A 788 9.85 26.51 -22.70
C SER A 788 10.25 27.34 -21.48
N PHE A 789 9.84 28.61 -21.44
CA PHE A 789 10.10 29.49 -20.29
C PHE A 789 9.38 29.04 -19.03
N VAL A 790 8.07 28.77 -19.12
CA VAL A 790 7.25 28.33 -17.97
C VAL A 790 7.78 27.02 -17.38
N ASN A 791 8.15 26.05 -18.23
CA ASN A 791 8.72 24.78 -17.78
C ASN A 791 10.10 24.99 -17.13
N SER A 792 10.99 25.77 -17.76
CA SER A 792 12.32 26.04 -17.19
C SER A 792 12.23 26.77 -15.85
N TYR A 793 11.33 27.74 -15.74
CA TYR A 793 11.05 28.45 -14.49
C TYR A 793 10.53 27.50 -13.41
N GLY A 794 9.59 26.62 -13.76
CA GLY A 794 9.06 25.60 -12.86
C GLY A 794 10.14 24.66 -12.34
N GLU A 795 10.98 24.13 -13.24
CA GLU A 795 12.12 23.26 -12.88
C GLU A 795 13.11 23.98 -11.95
N LEU A 796 13.45 25.24 -12.24
CA LEU A 796 14.33 26.04 -11.38
C LEU A 796 13.69 26.24 -10.00
N PHE A 797 12.43 26.65 -9.95
CA PHE A 797 11.71 26.85 -8.69
C PHE A 797 11.69 25.57 -7.85
N GLU A 798 11.35 24.42 -8.45
CA GLU A 798 11.33 23.13 -7.76
C GLU A 798 12.70 22.78 -7.13
N HIS A 799 13.80 23.05 -7.84
CA HIS A 799 15.15 22.81 -7.32
C HIS A 799 15.55 23.80 -6.20
N ILE A 800 15.25 25.09 -6.33
CA ILE A 800 15.55 26.07 -5.27
C ILE A 800 14.67 25.83 -4.03
N ASP A 801 13.40 25.47 -4.22
CA ASP A 801 12.48 25.11 -3.14
C ASP A 801 12.96 23.89 -2.37
N TYR A 802 13.39 22.86 -3.09
CA TYR A 802 14.05 21.70 -2.52
C TYR A 802 15.27 22.06 -1.67
N LEU A 803 16.20 22.87 -2.18
CA LEU A 803 17.41 23.24 -1.44
C LEU A 803 17.12 24.16 -0.24
N SER A 804 16.06 24.95 -0.30
CA SER A 804 15.64 25.79 0.83
C SER A 804 15.30 24.98 2.09
N ASN A 805 15.00 23.67 1.94
CA ASN A 805 14.75 22.77 3.07
C ASN A 805 15.95 22.62 4.01
N PHE A 806 17.18 22.83 3.51
CA PHE A 806 18.40 22.69 4.29
C PHE A 806 18.75 23.95 5.10
N ASN A 807 18.00 25.05 4.96
CA ASN A 807 18.24 26.31 5.69
C ASN A 807 17.91 26.25 7.21
N LYS A 808 17.60 25.07 7.76
CA LYS A 808 17.33 24.94 9.19
C LYS A 808 18.66 24.89 9.95
N GLN A 809 18.75 25.64 11.05
CA GLN A 809 19.82 25.43 12.02
C GLN A 809 19.66 24.03 12.64
N ILE A 810 20.69 23.21 12.51
CA ILE A 810 20.71 21.83 12.99
C ILE A 810 21.83 21.73 14.01
N GLN A 811 21.49 21.33 15.23
CA GLN A 811 22.45 21.06 16.29
C GLN A 811 23.11 19.70 16.03
N GLY A 812 24.33 19.49 16.53
CA GLY A 812 25.03 18.22 16.39
C GLY A 812 25.65 17.92 15.01
N MET A 813 25.81 18.93 14.14
CA MET A 813 26.61 18.77 12.91
C MET A 813 28.11 18.83 13.24
N ASP A 814 28.82 17.74 12.97
CA ASP A 814 30.27 17.61 13.13
C ASP A 814 31.01 17.82 11.79
N ASP A 815 32.34 17.69 11.80
CA ASP A 815 33.17 17.87 10.59
C ASP A 815 32.78 16.88 9.48
N VAL A 816 32.50 15.62 9.85
CA VAL A 816 32.06 14.57 8.90
C VAL A 816 30.72 14.95 8.30
N GLY A 817 29.75 15.34 9.13
CA GLY A 817 28.44 15.78 8.71
C GLY A 817 28.49 17.00 7.79
N THR A 818 29.38 17.94 8.09
CA THR A 818 29.64 19.11 7.24
C THR A 818 30.16 18.69 5.87
N ASP A 819 31.08 17.73 5.80
CA ASP A 819 31.62 17.22 4.54
C ASP A 819 30.56 16.44 3.74
N VAL A 820 29.71 15.64 4.41
CA VAL A 820 28.58 14.93 3.76
C VAL A 820 27.61 15.92 3.12
N LEU A 821 27.20 16.96 3.86
CA LEU A 821 26.29 17.97 3.34
C LEU A 821 26.96 18.81 2.23
N ARG A 822 28.23 19.18 2.39
CA ARG A 822 28.98 19.95 1.38
C ARG A 822 29.07 19.19 0.07
N ASN A 823 29.52 17.93 0.10
CA ASN A 823 29.63 17.09 -1.09
C ASN A 823 28.27 16.96 -1.80
N TYR A 824 27.19 16.84 -1.04
CA TYR A 824 25.85 16.80 -1.62
C TYR A 824 25.45 18.13 -2.29
N LEU A 825 25.69 19.27 -1.63
CA LEU A 825 25.36 20.57 -2.18
C LEU A 825 26.22 20.92 -3.41
N GLU A 826 27.48 20.47 -3.46
CA GLU A 826 28.35 20.58 -4.64
C GLU A 826 27.79 19.79 -5.84
N ASP A 827 27.25 18.59 -5.61
CA ASP A 827 26.57 17.81 -6.65
C ASP A 827 25.32 18.54 -7.19
N GLU A 828 24.53 19.16 -6.30
CA GLU A 828 23.31 19.90 -6.68
C GLU A 828 23.60 21.25 -7.35
N GLU A 829 24.75 21.87 -7.09
CA GLU A 829 25.17 23.13 -7.74
C GLU A 829 25.17 23.02 -9.27
N VAL A 830 25.62 21.89 -9.80
CA VAL A 830 25.63 21.62 -11.25
C VAL A 830 24.21 21.63 -11.83
N ALA A 831 23.25 21.04 -11.11
CA ALA A 831 21.86 21.00 -11.53
C ALA A 831 21.23 22.41 -11.50
N ILE A 832 21.41 23.16 -10.41
CA ILE A 832 20.92 24.54 -10.30
C ILE A 832 21.46 25.40 -11.44
N ASN A 833 22.76 25.34 -11.70
CA ASN A 833 23.38 26.12 -12.77
C ASN A 833 22.77 25.78 -14.13
N SER A 834 22.48 24.51 -14.38
CA SER A 834 21.79 24.08 -15.61
C SER A 834 20.37 24.62 -15.71
N HIS A 835 19.56 24.50 -14.65
CA HIS A 835 18.17 24.99 -14.63
C HIS A 835 18.11 26.53 -14.70
N ALA A 836 19.00 27.22 -14.00
CA ALA A 836 19.12 28.68 -14.05
C ALA A 836 19.50 29.15 -15.46
N GLN A 837 20.51 28.54 -16.09
CA GLN A 837 20.92 28.89 -17.45
C GLN A 837 19.79 28.67 -18.46
N LYS A 838 19.11 27.51 -18.42
CA LYS A 838 17.93 27.25 -19.28
C LYS A 838 16.83 28.29 -19.09
N THR A 839 16.60 28.72 -17.85
CA THR A 839 15.60 29.75 -17.54
C THR A 839 16.01 31.11 -18.08
N PHE A 840 17.29 31.49 -17.96
CA PHE A 840 17.81 32.72 -18.57
C PHE A 840 17.78 32.68 -20.11
N ASP A 841 18.14 31.55 -20.72
CA ASP A 841 18.11 31.36 -22.17
C ASP A 841 16.68 31.48 -22.72
N SER A 842 15.74 30.75 -22.13
CA SER A 842 14.32 30.82 -22.53
C SER A 842 13.71 32.20 -22.28
N MET A 843 14.12 32.90 -21.21
CA MET A 843 13.71 34.29 -20.96
C MET A 843 14.30 35.26 -21.99
N ALA A 844 15.56 35.07 -22.41
CA ALA A 844 16.20 35.89 -23.43
C ALA A 844 15.54 35.66 -24.79
N GLU A 845 15.24 34.41 -25.16
CA GLU A 845 14.46 34.10 -26.36
C GLU A 845 13.07 34.75 -26.32
N LEU A 846 12.40 34.68 -25.17
CA LEU A 846 11.09 35.31 -24.97
C LEU A 846 11.16 36.84 -25.09
N THR A 847 12.20 37.47 -24.55
CA THR A 847 12.40 38.92 -24.61
C THR A 847 12.76 39.39 -26.02
N ASN A 848 13.58 38.61 -26.74
CA ASN A 848 13.97 38.88 -28.13
C ASN A 848 12.76 38.93 -29.08
N TYR A 849 11.68 38.20 -28.77
CA TYR A 849 10.42 38.30 -29.52
C TYR A 849 9.86 39.73 -29.56
N PHE A 850 10.13 40.53 -28.52
CA PHE A 850 9.65 41.91 -28.40
C PHE A 850 10.62 42.96 -28.92
N SER A 851 11.91 42.63 -29.12
CA SER A 851 12.95 43.60 -29.47
C SER A 851 12.74 44.28 -30.83
N ASP A 852 12.07 43.61 -31.76
CA ASP A 852 11.78 44.12 -33.11
C ASP A 852 10.37 44.76 -33.25
N GLN A 853 9.62 44.91 -32.16
CA GLN A 853 8.24 45.39 -32.19
C GLN A 853 8.11 46.85 -31.72
N ASP A 854 7.29 47.66 -32.39
CA ASP A 854 6.93 49.01 -31.92
C ASP A 854 5.98 48.90 -30.74
N LEU A 855 6.46 49.26 -29.54
CA LEU A 855 5.71 49.15 -28.29
C LEU A 855 4.43 49.98 -28.25
N THR A 856 4.38 51.10 -28.99
CA THR A 856 3.19 51.96 -29.07
C THR A 856 2.12 51.30 -29.93
N LEU A 857 2.53 50.72 -31.05
CA LEU A 857 1.63 49.96 -31.92
C LEU A 857 1.18 48.65 -31.24
N LEU A 858 2.05 48.03 -30.44
CA LEU A 858 1.78 46.77 -29.76
C LEU A 858 0.68 46.92 -28.70
N SER A 859 0.71 48.00 -27.91
CA SER A 859 -0.32 48.28 -26.90
C SER A 859 -1.69 48.54 -27.52
N GLU A 860 -1.74 49.13 -28.71
CA GLU A 860 -3.00 49.39 -29.44
C GLU A 860 -3.54 48.16 -30.19
N THR A 861 -2.66 47.31 -30.73
CA THR A 861 -3.05 46.20 -31.63
C THR A 861 -3.09 44.82 -30.99
N ARG A 862 -2.28 44.58 -29.95
CA ARG A 862 -2.14 43.30 -29.23
C ARG A 862 -1.97 43.53 -27.71
N PRO A 863 -3.00 44.07 -27.03
CA PRO A 863 -2.91 44.46 -25.63
C PRO A 863 -2.52 43.29 -24.70
N ASN A 864 -2.94 42.06 -25.01
CA ASN A 864 -2.57 40.87 -24.24
C ASN A 864 -1.06 40.58 -24.27
N ILE A 865 -0.41 40.80 -25.42
CA ILE A 865 1.04 40.61 -25.58
C ILE A 865 1.81 41.77 -24.93
N PHE A 866 1.25 42.98 -24.94
CA PHE A 866 1.80 44.09 -24.17
C PHE A 866 1.75 43.82 -22.65
N LEU A 867 0.66 43.22 -22.14
CA LEU A 867 0.58 42.77 -20.74
C LEU A 867 1.59 41.66 -20.43
N CYS A 868 1.83 40.71 -21.35
CA CYS A 868 2.90 39.73 -21.20
C CYS A 868 4.27 40.41 -20.98
N LEU A 869 4.60 41.45 -21.75
CA LEU A 869 5.86 42.18 -21.61
C LEU A 869 6.02 42.79 -20.20
N ASN A 870 4.95 43.36 -19.65
CA ASN A 870 4.99 43.92 -18.29
C ASN A 870 5.21 42.83 -17.23
N LEU A 871 4.56 41.67 -17.35
CA LEU A 871 4.77 40.54 -16.44
C LEU A 871 6.18 39.95 -16.58
N ILE A 872 6.71 39.87 -17.80
CA ILE A 872 8.10 39.44 -18.06
C ILE A 872 9.07 40.35 -17.29
N LEU A 873 8.89 41.67 -17.36
CA LEU A 873 9.73 42.61 -16.61
C LEU A 873 9.63 42.41 -15.10
N GLU A 874 8.42 42.17 -14.58
CA GLU A 874 8.22 41.84 -13.16
C GLU A 874 8.94 40.54 -12.76
N ILE A 875 8.73 39.46 -13.51
CA ILE A 875 9.34 38.14 -13.27
C ILE A 875 10.88 38.21 -13.36
N SER A 876 11.42 39.05 -14.26
CA SER A 876 12.87 39.20 -14.44
C SER A 876 13.58 39.62 -13.16
N THR A 877 12.94 40.43 -12.31
CA THR A 877 13.52 40.86 -11.03
C THR A 877 13.64 39.72 -10.02
N ALA A 878 12.73 38.74 -10.07
CA ALA A 878 12.75 37.57 -9.19
C ALA A 878 13.73 36.48 -9.66
N LEU A 879 14.02 36.41 -10.97
CA LEU A 879 14.95 35.44 -11.55
C LEU A 879 16.38 35.61 -11.05
N TYR A 880 16.81 36.83 -10.76
CA TYR A 880 18.17 37.08 -10.29
C TYR A 880 18.37 36.56 -8.85
N PRO A 881 19.43 35.75 -8.60
CA PRO A 881 19.68 35.21 -7.26
C PRO A 881 20.01 36.29 -6.22
N ILE A 882 20.59 37.43 -6.65
CA ILE A 882 20.95 38.60 -5.85
C ILE A 882 20.73 39.90 -6.64
N GLU A 883 20.56 41.03 -5.94
CA GLU A 883 20.26 42.34 -6.57
C GLU A 883 21.35 42.84 -7.55
N ASN A 884 22.63 42.50 -7.30
CA ASN A 884 23.77 42.92 -8.12
C ASN A 884 24.39 41.74 -8.87
N PHE A 885 23.57 40.88 -9.47
CA PHE A 885 24.04 39.70 -10.20
C PHE A 885 24.91 40.08 -11.40
N GLN A 886 26.19 39.66 -11.39
CA GLN A 886 27.16 39.89 -12.48
C GLN A 886 27.63 38.54 -13.05
N ASN A 887 26.70 37.76 -13.59
CA ASN A 887 26.88 36.40 -14.15
C ASN A 887 27.25 35.29 -13.16
N THR A 888 27.83 35.60 -12.01
CA THR A 888 28.09 34.63 -10.93
C THR A 888 27.55 35.14 -9.60
N ALA A 889 27.12 34.22 -8.74
CA ALA A 889 26.73 34.48 -7.36
C ALA A 889 27.16 33.31 -6.47
N SER A 890 27.54 33.63 -5.23
CA SER A 890 27.71 32.64 -4.17
C SER A 890 26.62 32.92 -3.14
N LEU A 891 25.84 31.89 -2.82
CA LEU A 891 24.65 32.00 -1.97
C LEU A 891 24.82 31.13 -0.72
N THR A 892 24.44 31.66 0.44
CA THR A 892 24.18 30.83 1.61
C THR A 892 22.83 30.11 1.49
N LEU A 893 22.59 29.07 2.29
CA LEU A 893 21.28 28.41 2.34
C LEU A 893 20.13 29.37 2.71
N GLU A 894 20.42 30.40 3.52
CA GLU A 894 19.47 31.46 3.85
C GLU A 894 19.14 32.33 2.63
N GLN A 895 20.15 32.67 1.82
CA GLN A 895 19.95 33.40 0.57
C GLN A 895 19.22 32.56 -0.48
N ILE A 896 19.44 31.25 -0.53
CA ILE A 896 18.66 30.31 -1.36
C ILE A 896 17.19 30.32 -0.94
N ALA A 897 16.89 30.28 0.37
CA ALA A 897 15.52 30.38 0.87
C ALA A 897 14.87 31.71 0.49
N SER A 898 15.60 32.83 0.62
CA SER A 898 15.13 34.14 0.17
C SER A 898 14.88 34.19 -1.34
N TRP A 899 15.74 33.57 -2.15
CA TRP A 899 15.56 33.48 -3.60
C TRP A 899 14.32 32.66 -3.95
N ARG A 900 14.10 31.52 -3.27
CA ARG A 900 12.87 30.74 -3.40
C ARG A 900 11.63 31.58 -3.12
N ASP A 901 11.62 32.37 -2.06
CA ASP A 901 10.45 33.18 -1.71
C ASP A 901 10.12 34.20 -2.81
N ARG A 902 11.13 34.81 -3.42
CA ARG A 902 10.93 35.71 -4.57
C ARG A 902 10.38 34.96 -5.78
N LEU A 903 10.95 33.79 -6.11
CA LEU A 903 10.45 32.95 -7.21
C LEU A 903 9.00 32.49 -6.96
N HIS A 904 8.68 32.08 -5.74
CA HIS A 904 7.36 31.64 -5.33
C HIS A 904 6.30 32.74 -5.55
N ILE A 905 6.61 33.99 -5.17
CA ILE A 905 5.71 35.15 -5.37
C ILE A 905 5.41 35.33 -6.86
N SER A 906 6.44 35.22 -7.72
CA SER A 906 6.32 35.42 -9.17
C SER A 906 5.67 34.26 -9.93
N LEU A 907 5.45 33.08 -9.32
CA LEU A 907 4.76 31.96 -9.97
C LEU A 907 3.35 32.34 -10.47
N THR A 908 2.64 33.23 -9.76
CA THR A 908 1.32 33.71 -10.20
C THR A 908 1.44 34.48 -11.52
N SER A 909 2.44 35.35 -11.63
CA SER A 909 2.74 36.14 -12.84
C SER A 909 3.16 35.23 -14.00
N VAL A 910 3.96 34.18 -13.74
CA VAL A 910 4.32 33.14 -14.73
C VAL A 910 3.07 32.41 -15.23
N GLY A 911 2.15 32.07 -14.33
CA GLY A 911 0.86 31.46 -14.68
C GLY A 911 0.06 32.35 -15.65
N PHE A 912 -0.14 33.63 -15.31
CA PHE A 912 -0.91 34.56 -16.16
C PHE A 912 -0.30 34.78 -17.55
N LEU A 913 1.03 34.82 -17.62
CA LEU A 913 1.78 35.04 -18.85
C LEU A 913 1.44 33.99 -19.93
N LYS A 914 1.28 32.72 -19.57
CA LYS A 914 0.83 31.68 -20.50
C LYS A 914 -0.61 31.91 -20.99
N TYR A 915 -1.54 32.26 -20.11
CA TYR A 915 -2.94 32.49 -20.46
C TYR A 915 -3.13 33.75 -21.32
N LEU A 916 -2.36 34.81 -21.10
CA LEU A 916 -2.35 36.03 -21.94
C LEU A 916 -1.82 35.75 -23.34
N TRP A 917 -0.74 34.97 -23.46
CA TRP A 917 -0.20 34.57 -24.75
C TRP A 917 -1.22 33.77 -25.57
N ILE A 918 -1.88 32.81 -24.93
CA ILE A 918 -2.96 32.03 -25.53
C ILE A 918 -4.13 32.94 -25.94
N ALA A 919 -4.49 33.92 -25.10
CA ALA A 919 -5.59 34.86 -25.37
C ALA A 919 -5.36 35.68 -26.64
N ASP A 920 -4.14 36.18 -26.85
CA ASP A 920 -3.79 36.88 -28.07
C ASP A 920 -3.90 35.98 -29.31
N MET A 921 -3.38 34.75 -29.21
CA MET A 921 -3.40 33.78 -30.32
C MET A 921 -4.82 33.38 -30.77
N ILE A 922 -5.80 33.40 -29.86
CA ILE A 922 -7.22 33.14 -30.17
C ILE A 922 -8.02 34.42 -30.45
N GLY A 923 -7.36 35.58 -30.53
CA GLY A 923 -7.98 36.88 -30.85
C GLY A 923 -8.93 37.38 -29.77
N CYS A 924 -8.58 37.21 -28.50
CA CYS A 924 -9.29 37.85 -27.40
C CYS A 924 -8.84 39.31 -27.23
N ASN A 925 -9.77 40.17 -26.82
CA ASN A 925 -9.46 41.54 -26.42
C ASN A 925 -8.77 41.56 -25.04
N GLU A 926 -8.38 42.74 -24.57
CA GLU A 926 -7.77 42.92 -23.25
C GLU A 926 -8.65 42.35 -22.12
N PRO A 927 -8.06 41.68 -21.10
CA PRO A 927 -8.79 41.14 -19.96
C PRO A 927 -9.42 42.25 -19.13
N ASN A 928 -10.55 41.93 -18.50
CA ASN A 928 -11.20 42.84 -17.57
C ASN A 928 -10.58 42.62 -16.17
N LEU A 929 -9.47 43.31 -15.87
CA LEU A 929 -8.65 43.10 -14.66
C LEU A 929 -9.25 43.65 -13.34
N ASN A 930 -10.59 43.68 -13.21
CA ASN A 930 -11.26 44.16 -12.00
C ASN A 930 -11.49 43.06 -10.95
#